data_AF-A0A8F2W2R5-F1
#
_entry.id   AF-A0A8F2W2R5-F1
#
_cell.length_a   1.000
_cell.length_b   1.000
_cell.length_c   1.000
_cell.angle_alpha   90.00
_cell.angle_beta   90.00
_cell.angle_gamma   90.00
#
_symmetry.space_group_name_H-M   'P 1'
#
loop_
_entity.id
_entity.type
_entity.pdbx_description
1 polymer ?
#
loop_
_entity_poly.entity_id
_entity_poly.type
_entity_poly.pdbx_seq_one_letter_code
_entity_poly.pdbx_strand_id
1 'polypeptide(L)'
;MTSIKPFEMNDLFDLNPVNLDPFTENFNLSFYLQYATQWPDLFFKSVEEAPEFSPKISGYMMGKTEGQLAKKEWHTHITAVTINRDYRRIGLASDLCLHLERITAVEPYRTLFVDLFVKVTNSVARQLYEKLGYSVYRRVIGYYGSVYPTDRNKPNDDLDGFDMRKALPRDVHKETVRDDGEKHYVLPDEVENGALDINFSGIEELLSRKLESLQAIILQNELEDAENKDSMVANAQDYREKHVSAMNKMRIQSESTTVNEIIDSLGRSRSEVSSQSREMLLAQLYKLIVIRPLVIYNEENAGTPNYVSEEKVSQLVKLLNLKEYRSSSEFILLFRSIIGLLASDLEDFGEIVSVDFHAKLESLISEPPNASVNEENKAGVISGYCALLIVLYADNSAFGVDDKVKWLMELAQGYVQSSVTLQNELKSGDREYSTLMDESDDKRLVSEQEANVQAEANIAVAAIHGVAGLLTLLPRGEYLNEILTNLATEFVEIVDNDVNMDIAKAGGRALALCYELYTYEEGEDEAEDEDDEFNYNAPYYEQEALLSTCNRLASVTAKKVGKKEKKDTTTVFSQLYNTIKNYTNPETREEIYKRSLKGLELSNEGVSTTAVKLSRTKTLPINSWFLYFRLLHLKWCFGFGLHDQLVHNPEIRDILKEPSTKYSDKYGGNDDLILGSENFGSNAPSDVDRFARSEKKRANDLKKARQTKLTEELEDLGIKD
;
A
#
# COMPACT_ATOMS: atom_id res chain seq x y z
N MET A 1 -49.23 -0.23 8.60
CA MET A 1 -48.71 1.08 8.19
C MET A 1 -47.21 0.93 8.20
N THR A 2 -46.54 1.25 7.11
CA THR A 2 -45.09 1.11 7.02
C THR A 2 -44.41 2.29 7.70
N SER A 3 -43.48 2.04 8.61
CA SER A 3 -42.66 3.06 9.26
C SER A 3 -41.17 2.73 9.12
N ILE A 4 -40.33 3.76 8.98
CA ILE A 4 -38.86 3.62 8.95
C ILE A 4 -38.34 3.82 10.38
N LYS A 5 -37.52 2.88 10.86
CA LYS A 5 -36.90 2.90 12.19
C LYS A 5 -35.41 2.61 12.09
N PRO A 6 -34.58 3.06 13.04
CA PRO A 6 -33.19 2.63 13.11
C PRO A 6 -33.07 1.10 13.18
N PHE A 7 -32.00 0.58 12.61
CA PHE A 7 -31.69 -0.85 12.71
C PHE A 7 -31.01 -1.15 14.04
N GLU A 8 -31.49 -2.17 14.76
CA GLU A 8 -30.92 -2.64 16.01
C GLU A 8 -30.33 -4.04 15.82
N MET A 9 -29.29 -4.38 16.57
CA MET A 9 -28.62 -5.69 16.39
C MET A 9 -29.53 -6.88 16.70
N ASN A 10 -30.54 -6.71 17.55
CA ASN A 10 -31.54 -7.74 17.83
C ASN A 10 -32.42 -8.06 16.61
N ASP A 11 -32.52 -7.15 15.64
CA ASP A 11 -33.31 -7.37 14.42
C ASP A 11 -32.74 -8.47 13.53
N LEU A 12 -31.44 -8.78 13.66
CA LEU A 12 -30.81 -9.85 12.89
C LEU A 12 -31.51 -11.20 13.09
N PHE A 13 -32.10 -11.43 14.28
CA PHE A 13 -32.84 -12.66 14.57
C PHE A 13 -34.15 -12.76 13.78
N ASP A 14 -34.70 -11.63 13.32
CA ASP A 14 -35.96 -11.53 12.60
C ASP A 14 -35.80 -11.21 11.11
N LEU A 15 -34.56 -11.12 10.59
CA LEU A 15 -34.28 -10.80 9.19
C LEU A 15 -34.45 -11.98 8.22
N ASN A 16 -34.61 -13.21 8.70
CA ASN A 16 -34.70 -14.41 7.84
C ASN A 16 -35.68 -14.27 6.66
N PRO A 17 -36.92 -13.74 6.81
CA PRO A 17 -37.85 -13.58 5.70
C PRO A 17 -37.38 -12.60 4.60
N VAL A 18 -36.49 -11.67 4.96
CA VAL A 18 -35.89 -10.70 4.03
C VAL A 18 -34.63 -11.28 3.39
N ASN A 19 -33.77 -11.89 4.21
CA ASN A 19 -32.43 -12.35 3.81
C ASN A 19 -32.38 -13.70 3.08
N LEU A 20 -33.49 -14.43 3.02
CA LEU A 20 -33.62 -15.63 2.19
C LEU A 20 -33.87 -15.33 0.71
N ASP A 21 -33.96 -14.05 0.32
CA ASP A 21 -34.02 -13.68 -1.09
C ASP A 21 -32.70 -13.99 -1.81
N PRO A 22 -32.71 -14.61 -3.01
CA PRO A 22 -31.48 -15.04 -3.71
C PRO A 22 -30.51 -13.93 -4.09
N PHE A 23 -30.96 -12.66 -4.13
CA PHE A 23 -30.11 -11.50 -4.41
C PHE A 23 -29.70 -10.75 -3.14
N THR A 24 -30.09 -11.24 -1.96
CA THR A 24 -29.72 -10.65 -0.67
C THR A 24 -28.59 -11.45 -0.05
N GLU A 25 -27.44 -10.80 0.15
CA GLU A 25 -26.31 -11.43 0.82
C GLU A 25 -26.47 -11.46 2.33
N ASN A 26 -25.98 -12.55 2.93
CA ASN A 26 -25.91 -12.71 4.38
C ASN A 26 -24.49 -12.47 4.86
N PHE A 27 -24.23 -11.27 5.38
CA PHE A 27 -22.91 -10.90 5.88
C PHE A 27 -22.60 -11.51 7.25
N ASN A 28 -21.31 -11.54 7.60
CA ASN A 28 -20.85 -11.90 8.93
C ASN A 28 -21.38 -10.92 10.00
N LEU A 29 -21.59 -11.40 11.23
CA LEU A 29 -22.09 -10.58 12.35
C LEU A 29 -21.22 -9.34 12.60
N SER A 30 -19.90 -9.48 12.49
CA SER A 30 -18.94 -8.37 12.63
C SER A 30 -19.18 -7.24 11.62
N PHE A 31 -19.64 -7.57 10.42
CA PHE A 31 -19.91 -6.62 9.36
C PHE A 31 -21.18 -5.81 9.66
N TYR A 32 -22.26 -6.46 10.10
CA TYR A 32 -23.46 -5.74 10.56
C TYR A 32 -23.15 -4.84 11.76
N LEU A 33 -22.40 -5.32 12.74
CA LEU A 33 -21.97 -4.56 13.92
C LEU A 33 -21.13 -3.33 13.54
N GLN A 34 -20.27 -3.45 12.55
CA GLN A 34 -19.47 -2.33 12.07
C GLN A 34 -20.36 -1.19 11.56
N TYR A 35 -21.39 -1.48 10.76
CA TYR A 35 -22.25 -0.44 10.21
C TYR A 35 -23.15 0.18 11.29
N ALA A 36 -23.71 -0.64 12.17
CA ALA A 36 -24.54 -0.16 13.28
C ALA A 36 -23.75 0.76 14.24
N THR A 37 -22.42 0.61 14.32
CA THR A 37 -21.58 1.45 15.19
C THR A 37 -20.98 2.66 14.48
N GLN A 38 -20.56 2.53 13.22
CA GLN A 38 -19.89 3.60 12.47
C GLN A 38 -20.87 4.53 11.75
N TRP A 39 -21.98 3.99 11.25
CA TRP A 39 -22.99 4.72 10.49
C TRP A 39 -24.42 4.37 10.95
N PRO A 40 -24.75 4.57 12.24
CA PRO A 40 -26.06 4.22 12.79
C PRO A 40 -27.21 4.91 12.04
N ASP A 41 -27.02 6.18 11.64
CA ASP A 41 -28.04 6.96 10.92
C ASP A 41 -28.27 6.50 9.47
N LEU A 42 -27.34 5.71 8.91
CA LEU A 42 -27.42 5.17 7.55
C LEU A 42 -27.82 3.69 7.54
N PHE A 43 -28.11 3.12 8.71
CA PHE A 43 -28.60 1.76 8.87
C PHE A 43 -30.01 1.77 9.48
N PHE A 44 -31.02 1.58 8.64
CA PHE A 44 -32.42 1.65 9.04
C PHE A 44 -33.26 0.56 8.39
N LYS A 45 -34.37 0.21 9.05
CA LYS A 45 -35.33 -0.81 8.61
C LYS A 45 -36.70 -0.17 8.36
N SER A 46 -37.45 -0.79 7.46
CA SER A 46 -38.89 -0.61 7.32
C SER A 46 -39.62 -1.66 8.14
N VAL A 47 -40.63 -1.26 8.89
CA VAL A 47 -41.47 -2.16 9.69
C VAL A 47 -42.95 -1.95 9.37
N GLU A 48 -43.69 -3.04 9.35
CA GLU A 48 -45.15 -3.01 9.30
C GLU A 48 -45.72 -3.04 10.71
N GLU A 49 -46.36 -1.94 11.08
CA GLU A 49 -47.09 -1.86 12.33
C GLU A 49 -48.48 -2.48 12.16
N ALA A 50 -48.74 -3.54 12.94
CA ALA A 50 -50.02 -4.21 13.06
C ALA A 50 -50.47 -4.17 14.54
N PRO A 51 -51.70 -3.74 14.87
CA PRO A 51 -52.15 -3.62 16.26
C PRO A 51 -52.16 -4.93 17.06
N GLU A 52 -52.20 -6.08 16.38
CA GLU A 52 -52.40 -7.41 16.96
C GLU A 52 -51.15 -8.29 16.93
N PHE A 53 -50.05 -7.85 16.30
CA PHE A 53 -48.83 -8.65 16.10
C PHE A 53 -47.57 -7.84 16.39
N SER A 54 -46.46 -8.53 16.67
CA SER A 54 -45.15 -7.88 16.74
C SER A 54 -44.83 -7.20 15.39
N PRO A 55 -44.18 -6.02 15.41
CA PRO A 55 -43.84 -5.31 14.20
C PRO A 55 -42.94 -6.19 13.32
N LYS A 56 -43.33 -6.38 12.07
CA LYS A 56 -42.59 -7.23 11.13
C LYS A 56 -41.68 -6.38 10.25
N ILE A 57 -40.43 -6.80 10.08
CA ILE A 57 -39.48 -6.12 9.19
C ILE A 57 -39.86 -6.40 7.73
N SER A 58 -40.21 -5.35 7.00
CA SER A 58 -40.55 -5.41 5.58
C SER A 58 -39.34 -5.24 4.66
N GLY A 59 -38.20 -4.78 5.19
CA GLY A 59 -36.95 -4.57 4.45
C GLY A 59 -36.01 -3.63 5.19
N TYR A 60 -34.77 -3.48 4.74
CA TYR A 60 -33.78 -2.60 5.36
C TYR A 60 -32.84 -1.95 4.34
N MET A 61 -32.19 -0.88 4.78
CA MET A 61 -31.13 -0.14 4.10
C MET A 61 -29.89 -0.13 4.99
N MET A 62 -28.76 -0.48 4.41
CA MET A 62 -27.44 -0.48 5.05
C MET A 62 -26.49 0.32 4.16
N GLY A 63 -26.16 1.53 4.59
CA GLY A 63 -25.24 2.42 3.90
C GLY A 63 -24.05 2.84 4.76
N LYS A 64 -23.00 3.35 4.10
CA LYS A 64 -21.81 3.94 4.74
C LYS A 64 -21.39 5.21 4.00
N THR A 65 -20.47 5.97 4.58
CA THR A 65 -19.74 7.03 3.87
C THR A 65 -18.25 6.73 3.82
N GLU A 66 -17.63 6.95 2.66
CA GLU A 66 -16.21 6.66 2.47
C GLU A 66 -15.53 7.56 1.43
N GLY A 67 -14.23 7.35 1.27
CA GLY A 67 -13.35 8.07 0.34
C GLY A 67 -12.90 9.44 0.84
N GLN A 68 -12.26 10.21 -0.05
CA GLN A 68 -11.64 11.49 0.27
C GLN A 68 -12.16 12.61 -0.62
N LEU A 69 -12.54 13.73 -0.02
CA LEU A 69 -13.07 14.88 -0.75
C LEU A 69 -12.03 15.47 -1.72
N ALA A 70 -10.76 15.50 -1.33
CA ALA A 70 -9.66 16.00 -2.15
C ALA A 70 -9.48 15.20 -3.46
N LYS A 71 -9.89 13.92 -3.48
CA LYS A 71 -9.87 13.05 -4.66
C LYS A 71 -11.18 13.07 -5.44
N LYS A 72 -12.16 13.89 -5.03
CA LYS A 72 -13.56 13.87 -5.53
C LYS A 72 -14.23 12.50 -5.33
N GLU A 73 -13.82 11.79 -4.28
CA GLU A 73 -14.29 10.45 -3.94
C GLU A 73 -15.00 10.43 -2.58
N TRP A 74 -15.35 11.57 -1.97
CA TRP A 74 -16.16 11.57 -0.75
C TRP A 74 -17.63 11.28 -1.09
N HIS A 75 -18.10 10.08 -0.78
CA HIS A 75 -19.39 9.57 -1.25
C HIS A 75 -20.11 8.71 -0.20
N THR A 76 -21.38 8.44 -0.47
CA THR A 76 -22.19 7.47 0.28
C THR A 76 -22.28 6.18 -0.52
N HIS A 77 -22.07 5.04 0.12
CA HIS A 77 -22.17 3.73 -0.51
C HIS A 77 -23.38 2.96 0.02
N ILE A 78 -24.21 2.42 -0.89
CA ILE A 78 -25.28 1.47 -0.54
C ILE A 78 -24.71 0.06 -0.57
N THR A 79 -24.51 -0.50 0.62
CA THR A 79 -23.99 -1.86 0.79
C THR A 79 -25.09 -2.90 0.62
N ALA A 80 -26.27 -2.64 1.19
CA ALA A 80 -27.41 -3.52 1.01
C ALA A 80 -28.74 -2.74 1.09
N VAL A 81 -29.63 -3.05 0.15
CA VAL A 81 -31.04 -2.70 0.24
C VAL A 81 -31.85 -3.89 -0.22
N THR A 82 -32.77 -4.32 0.64
CA THR A 82 -33.61 -5.48 0.34
C THR A 82 -34.97 -5.31 0.98
N ILE A 83 -35.98 -5.75 0.25
CA ILE A 83 -37.39 -5.68 0.63
C ILE A 83 -37.94 -7.11 0.58
N ASN A 84 -38.64 -7.51 1.63
CA ASN A 84 -39.37 -8.77 1.67
C ASN A 84 -40.31 -8.85 0.46
N ARG A 85 -40.35 -10.02 -0.18
CA ARG A 85 -41.11 -10.26 -1.41
C ARG A 85 -42.56 -9.79 -1.35
N ASP A 86 -43.22 -9.93 -0.20
CA ASP A 86 -44.63 -9.56 -0.01
C ASP A 86 -44.88 -8.04 -0.05
N TYR A 87 -43.85 -7.24 0.19
CA TYR A 87 -43.90 -5.77 0.24
C TYR A 87 -43.17 -5.10 -0.93
N ARG A 88 -42.91 -5.84 -2.01
CA ARG A 88 -42.32 -5.28 -3.25
C ARG A 88 -43.38 -4.59 -4.11
N ARG A 89 -42.93 -3.80 -5.08
CA ARG A 89 -43.77 -3.11 -6.11
C ARG A 89 -44.75 -2.05 -5.57
N ILE A 90 -44.60 -1.63 -4.32
CA ILE A 90 -45.37 -0.54 -3.69
C ILE A 90 -44.53 0.73 -3.43
N GLY A 91 -43.30 0.80 -3.94
CA GLY A 91 -42.41 1.95 -3.79
C GLY A 91 -41.45 1.89 -2.61
N LEU A 92 -41.54 0.88 -1.74
CA LEU A 92 -40.78 0.83 -0.49
C LEU A 92 -39.24 0.90 -0.66
N ALA A 93 -38.66 0.18 -1.62
CA ALA A 93 -37.22 0.27 -1.91
C ALA A 93 -36.81 1.68 -2.38
N SER A 94 -37.66 2.33 -3.20
CA SER A 94 -37.45 3.70 -3.65
C SER A 94 -37.47 4.68 -2.47
N ASP A 95 -38.40 4.50 -1.53
CA ASP A 95 -38.49 5.33 -0.33
C ASP A 95 -37.25 5.19 0.57
N LEU A 96 -36.73 3.96 0.76
CA LEU A 96 -35.49 3.75 1.52
C LEU A 96 -34.29 4.42 0.86
N CYS A 97 -34.12 4.30 -0.46
CA CYS A 97 -33.02 4.97 -1.17
C CYS A 97 -33.15 6.50 -1.11
N LEU A 98 -34.35 7.04 -1.34
CA LEU A 98 -34.60 8.48 -1.25
C LEU A 98 -34.40 9.01 0.17
N HIS A 99 -34.71 8.21 1.19
CA HIS A 99 -34.42 8.57 2.58
C HIS A 99 -32.92 8.67 2.83
N LEU A 100 -32.14 7.69 2.38
CA LEU A 100 -30.68 7.71 2.48
C LEU A 100 -30.10 8.93 1.78
N GLU A 101 -30.50 9.19 0.53
CA GLU A 101 -30.05 10.35 -0.25
C GLU A 101 -30.33 11.69 0.46
N ARG A 102 -31.50 11.83 1.10
CA ARG A 102 -31.86 13.05 1.83
C ARG A 102 -30.96 13.28 3.04
N ILE A 103 -30.63 12.21 3.77
CA ILE A 103 -29.76 12.30 4.95
C ILE A 103 -28.32 12.63 4.52
N THR A 104 -27.84 12.04 3.42
CA THR A 104 -26.43 12.20 3.02
C THR A 104 -26.14 13.42 2.15
N ALA A 105 -27.16 14.02 1.53
CA ALA A 105 -27.02 15.25 0.75
C ALA A 105 -26.73 16.52 1.59
N VAL A 106 -26.95 16.46 2.91
CA VAL A 106 -26.80 17.59 3.84
C VAL A 106 -25.74 17.29 4.91
N GLU A 107 -25.37 18.31 5.69
CA GLU A 107 -24.46 18.13 6.84
C GLU A 107 -25.08 17.14 7.87
N PRO A 108 -24.29 16.26 8.50
CA PRO A 108 -22.82 16.27 8.56
C PRO A 108 -22.11 15.52 7.41
N TYR A 109 -22.85 14.81 6.55
CA TYR A 109 -22.24 13.97 5.52
C TYR A 109 -21.88 14.78 4.27
N ARG A 110 -22.89 15.45 3.69
CA ARG A 110 -22.80 16.29 2.49
C ARG A 110 -21.93 15.64 1.40
N THR A 111 -22.27 14.43 0.97
CA THR A 111 -21.47 13.64 0.03
C THR A 111 -21.61 14.12 -1.42
N LEU A 112 -20.65 13.76 -2.29
CA LEU A 112 -20.65 14.16 -3.71
C LEU A 112 -21.66 13.36 -4.53
N PHE A 113 -21.73 12.05 -4.27
CA PHE A 113 -22.61 11.12 -4.96
C PHE A 113 -22.99 9.97 -4.02
N VAL A 114 -24.00 9.19 -4.44
CA VAL A 114 -24.29 7.87 -3.88
C VAL A 114 -23.89 6.81 -4.90
N ASP A 115 -23.15 5.79 -4.48
CA ASP A 115 -22.82 4.64 -5.31
C ASP A 115 -23.31 3.32 -4.73
N LEU A 116 -23.24 2.27 -5.56
CA LEU A 116 -23.65 0.90 -5.24
C LEU A 116 -23.11 -0.09 -6.27
N PHE A 117 -23.03 -1.36 -5.89
CA PHE A 117 -22.82 -2.47 -6.82
C PHE A 117 -24.12 -3.23 -7.04
N VAL A 118 -24.41 -3.57 -8.30
CA VAL A 118 -25.55 -4.42 -8.67
C VAL A 118 -25.12 -5.49 -9.67
N LYS A 119 -25.55 -6.75 -9.46
CA LYS A 119 -25.35 -7.85 -10.42
C LYS A 119 -25.92 -7.46 -11.79
N VAL A 120 -25.16 -7.69 -12.86
CA VAL A 120 -25.60 -7.37 -14.23
C VAL A 120 -26.92 -8.07 -14.58
N THR A 121 -27.11 -9.31 -14.09
CA THR A 121 -28.32 -10.12 -14.25
C THR A 121 -29.51 -9.69 -13.39
N ASN A 122 -29.32 -8.86 -12.36
CA ASN A 122 -30.41 -8.38 -11.50
C ASN A 122 -31.16 -7.20 -12.15
N SER A 123 -31.93 -7.51 -13.20
CA SER A 123 -32.71 -6.53 -13.97
C SER A 123 -33.70 -5.72 -13.13
N VAL A 124 -34.27 -6.31 -12.06
CA VAL A 124 -35.24 -5.63 -11.20
C VAL A 124 -34.58 -4.52 -10.39
N ALA A 125 -33.41 -4.77 -9.81
CA ALA A 125 -32.66 -3.76 -9.07
C ALA A 125 -32.08 -2.69 -10.00
N ARG A 126 -31.57 -3.06 -11.19
CA ARG A 126 -31.11 -2.10 -12.19
C ARG A 126 -32.21 -1.12 -12.60
N GLN A 127 -33.41 -1.62 -12.94
CA GLN A 127 -34.56 -0.77 -13.26
C GLN A 127 -35.00 0.12 -12.10
N LEU A 128 -34.84 -0.33 -10.85
CA LEU A 128 -35.11 0.49 -9.67
C LEU A 128 -34.14 1.68 -9.61
N TYR A 129 -32.83 1.43 -9.72
CA TYR A 129 -31.81 2.47 -9.64
C TYR A 129 -31.83 3.42 -10.83
N GLU A 130 -32.03 2.92 -12.05
CA GLU A 130 -32.21 3.75 -13.25
C GLU A 130 -33.40 4.72 -13.07
N LYS A 131 -34.54 4.25 -12.53
CA LYS A 131 -35.70 5.10 -12.23
C LYS A 131 -35.43 6.13 -11.14
N LEU A 132 -34.54 5.83 -10.20
CA LEU A 132 -34.09 6.77 -9.18
C LEU A 132 -33.05 7.77 -9.71
N GLY A 133 -32.56 7.60 -10.94
CA GLY A 133 -31.61 8.50 -11.59
C GLY A 133 -30.13 8.12 -11.40
N TYR A 134 -29.84 6.87 -11.05
CA TYR A 134 -28.48 6.34 -11.09
C TYR A 134 -28.08 6.01 -12.53
N SER A 135 -26.82 6.23 -12.88
CA SER A 135 -26.22 5.77 -14.14
C SER A 135 -25.06 4.82 -13.86
N VAL A 136 -24.76 3.92 -14.79
CA VAL A 136 -23.59 3.04 -14.68
C VAL A 136 -22.34 3.91 -14.83
N TYR A 137 -21.47 3.88 -13.83
CA TYR A 137 -20.18 4.59 -13.86
C TYR A 137 -19.08 3.71 -14.45
N ARG A 138 -19.08 2.42 -14.10
CA ARG A 138 -18.17 1.39 -14.62
C ARG A 138 -18.75 -0.02 -14.43
N ARG A 139 -18.22 -0.98 -15.18
CA ARG A 139 -18.49 -2.41 -15.00
C ARG A 139 -17.27 -3.05 -14.32
N VAL A 140 -17.50 -3.65 -13.15
CA VAL A 140 -16.49 -4.35 -12.37
C VAL A 140 -16.56 -5.83 -12.74
N ILE A 141 -15.53 -6.30 -13.41
CA ILE A 141 -15.47 -7.67 -13.91
C ILE A 141 -15.32 -8.61 -12.71
N GLY A 142 -16.05 -9.73 -12.72
CA GLY A 142 -15.99 -10.79 -11.71
C GLY A 142 -16.28 -10.37 -10.26
N TYR A 143 -16.91 -9.21 -10.04
CA TYR A 143 -17.16 -8.66 -8.70
C TYR A 143 -17.93 -9.62 -7.76
N TYR A 144 -18.90 -10.37 -8.29
CA TYR A 144 -19.67 -11.37 -7.55
C TYR A 144 -19.18 -12.81 -7.82
N GLY A 145 -18.05 -12.96 -8.50
CA GLY A 145 -17.44 -14.26 -8.76
C GLY A 145 -16.66 -14.78 -7.57
N SER A 146 -16.69 -16.09 -7.37
CA SER A 146 -15.79 -16.75 -6.41
C SER A 146 -14.35 -16.86 -6.91
N VAL A 147 -14.13 -16.58 -8.21
CA VAL A 147 -12.83 -16.61 -8.87
C VAL A 147 -12.50 -15.21 -9.35
N TYR A 148 -11.33 -14.70 -8.94
CA TYR A 148 -10.88 -13.38 -9.32
C TYR A 148 -10.56 -13.30 -10.83
N PRO A 149 -11.05 -12.30 -11.56
CA PRO A 149 -10.82 -12.19 -13.00
C PRO A 149 -9.41 -11.71 -13.32
N THR A 150 -8.78 -12.32 -14.33
CA THR A 150 -7.40 -11.99 -14.76
C THR A 150 -7.35 -11.03 -15.95
N ASP A 151 -8.44 -10.91 -16.71
CA ASP A 151 -8.54 -10.07 -17.90
C ASP A 151 -9.83 -9.25 -17.83
N ARG A 152 -9.67 -7.93 -17.77
CA ARG A 152 -10.80 -6.97 -17.74
C ARG A 152 -11.63 -6.99 -19.03
N ASN A 153 -11.11 -7.56 -20.11
CA ASN A 153 -11.77 -7.61 -21.41
C ASN A 153 -12.63 -8.87 -21.62
N LYS A 154 -12.80 -9.70 -20.59
CA LYS A 154 -13.66 -10.88 -20.60
C LYS A 154 -14.89 -10.68 -19.70
N PRO A 155 -15.86 -9.86 -20.13
CA PRO A 155 -17.08 -9.64 -19.35
C PRO A 155 -17.89 -10.93 -19.22
N ASN A 156 -18.39 -11.18 -18.01
CA ASN A 156 -19.32 -12.26 -17.72
C ASN A 156 -20.51 -11.71 -16.92
N ASP A 157 -21.67 -11.58 -17.57
CA ASP A 157 -22.88 -11.00 -16.95
C ASP A 157 -23.31 -11.72 -15.66
N ASP A 158 -23.03 -13.01 -15.50
CA ASP A 158 -23.42 -13.76 -14.30
C ASP A 158 -22.57 -13.41 -13.06
N LEU A 159 -21.33 -12.96 -13.27
CA LEU A 159 -20.34 -12.70 -12.21
C LEU A 159 -20.00 -11.21 -12.06
N ASP A 160 -20.22 -10.41 -13.08
CA ASP A 160 -19.87 -9.00 -13.09
C ASP A 160 -20.87 -8.15 -12.30
N GLY A 161 -20.39 -7.00 -11.81
CA GLY A 161 -21.19 -5.98 -11.16
C GLY A 161 -21.14 -4.65 -11.89
N PHE A 162 -22.25 -3.92 -11.93
CA PHE A 162 -22.24 -2.51 -12.29
C PHE A 162 -22.05 -1.66 -11.04
N ASP A 163 -21.02 -0.81 -11.04
CA ASP A 163 -20.88 0.32 -10.13
C ASP A 163 -21.79 1.44 -10.68
N MET A 164 -22.91 1.67 -10.01
CA MET A 164 -23.88 2.70 -10.41
C MET A 164 -23.77 3.90 -9.48
N ARG A 165 -23.78 5.12 -10.05
CA ARG A 165 -23.64 6.36 -9.31
C ARG A 165 -24.78 7.32 -9.58
N LYS A 166 -25.15 8.09 -8.55
CA LYS A 166 -26.05 9.23 -8.65
C LYS A 166 -25.42 10.44 -7.99
N ALA A 167 -25.16 11.48 -8.78
CA ALA A 167 -24.64 12.75 -8.28
C ALA A 167 -25.62 13.41 -7.31
N LEU A 168 -25.11 13.86 -6.16
CA LEU A 168 -25.85 14.63 -5.16
C LEU A 168 -25.61 16.14 -5.36
N PRO A 169 -26.38 17.04 -4.70
CA PRO A 169 -26.30 18.49 -4.93
C PRO A 169 -24.91 19.12 -4.75
N ARG A 170 -23.98 18.46 -4.06
CA ARG A 170 -22.59 18.92 -3.92
C ARG A 170 -21.79 18.78 -5.22
N ASP A 171 -22.05 17.77 -6.05
CA ASP A 171 -21.41 17.59 -7.35
C ASP A 171 -22.12 18.42 -8.44
N VAL A 172 -21.96 19.74 -8.34
CA VAL A 172 -22.61 20.73 -9.23
C VAL A 172 -22.27 20.50 -10.71
N HIS A 173 -21.06 20.00 -10.98
CA HIS A 173 -20.54 19.78 -12.32
C HIS A 173 -20.74 18.35 -12.84
N LYS A 174 -21.36 17.47 -12.04
CA LYS A 174 -21.59 16.05 -12.38
C LYS A 174 -20.32 15.32 -12.81
N GLU A 175 -19.19 15.65 -12.22
CA GLU A 175 -17.89 15.07 -12.58
C GLU A 175 -17.72 13.63 -12.07
N THR A 176 -18.59 13.20 -11.15
CA THR A 176 -18.51 11.89 -10.50
C THR A 176 -19.44 10.83 -11.12
N VAL A 177 -20.17 11.19 -12.19
CA VAL A 177 -21.04 10.31 -12.99
C VAL A 177 -20.58 10.29 -14.45
N ARG A 178 -20.98 9.27 -15.19
CA ARG A 178 -20.64 9.08 -16.62
C ARG A 178 -21.84 8.52 -17.38
N ASP A 179 -21.85 8.73 -18.70
CA ASP A 179 -22.89 8.24 -19.61
C ASP A 179 -22.51 6.92 -20.29
N ASP A 180 -21.21 6.62 -20.43
CA ASP A 180 -20.67 5.45 -21.14
C ASP A 180 -20.07 4.38 -20.21
N GLY A 181 -20.43 4.40 -18.92
CA GLY A 181 -19.81 3.56 -17.90
C GLY A 181 -19.98 2.06 -18.10
N GLU A 182 -21.02 1.60 -18.80
CA GLU A 182 -21.18 0.17 -19.13
C GLU A 182 -20.00 -0.41 -19.92
N LYS A 183 -19.27 0.44 -20.67
CA LYS A 183 -18.11 0.05 -21.49
C LYS A 183 -16.78 0.24 -20.77
N HIS A 184 -16.80 0.74 -19.54
CA HIS A 184 -15.59 1.01 -18.77
C HIS A 184 -15.32 -0.16 -17.83
N TYR A 185 -14.45 -1.08 -18.26
CA TYR A 185 -14.14 -2.29 -17.51
C TYR A 185 -13.01 -2.07 -16.51
N VAL A 186 -13.26 -2.44 -15.27
CA VAL A 186 -12.27 -2.41 -14.18
C VAL A 186 -12.25 -3.76 -13.47
N LEU A 187 -11.13 -4.06 -12.82
CA LEU A 187 -11.02 -5.20 -11.91
C LEU A 187 -11.40 -4.75 -10.47
N PRO A 188 -11.79 -5.68 -9.59
CA PRO A 188 -12.20 -5.33 -8.21
C PRO A 188 -11.14 -4.57 -7.38
N ASP A 189 -9.86 -4.88 -7.54
CA ASP A 189 -8.71 -4.27 -6.83
C ASP A 189 -8.47 -2.80 -7.21
N GLU A 190 -8.77 -2.45 -8.46
CA GLU A 190 -8.76 -1.07 -8.95
C GLU A 190 -9.86 -0.20 -8.30
N VAL A 191 -10.79 -0.84 -7.58
CA VAL A 191 -11.84 -0.16 -6.83
C VAL A 191 -11.46 0.04 -5.36
N GLU A 192 -10.65 -0.86 -4.77
CA GLU A 192 -10.37 -0.87 -3.32
C GLU A 192 -9.07 -0.15 -2.91
N ASN A 193 -8.07 -0.03 -3.80
CA ASN A 193 -6.74 0.47 -3.41
C ASN A 193 -6.47 1.93 -3.84
N GLY A 194 -6.55 2.85 -2.87
CA GLY A 194 -6.02 4.21 -2.99
C GLY A 194 -4.50 4.22 -3.01
N ALA A 195 -3.92 4.72 -4.12
CA ALA A 195 -2.51 4.96 -4.42
C ALA A 195 -1.53 5.00 -3.22
N LEU A 196 -0.84 3.88 -3.01
CA LEU A 196 0.55 3.85 -2.55
C LEU A 196 1.36 3.31 -3.74
N ASP A 197 1.80 4.22 -4.61
CA ASP A 197 2.62 3.91 -5.79
C ASP A 197 4.07 3.61 -5.34
N ILE A 198 4.33 2.34 -5.01
CA ILE A 198 5.60 1.63 -5.29
C ILE A 198 5.19 0.21 -5.70
N ASN A 199 5.86 -0.36 -6.70
CA ASN A 199 5.71 -1.70 -7.27
C ASN A 199 5.81 -2.86 -6.24
N PHE A 200 4.92 -2.88 -5.26
CA PHE A 200 4.61 -4.03 -4.40
C PHE A 200 3.46 -4.86 -4.97
N SER A 201 2.75 -4.31 -5.95
CA SER A 201 1.63 -4.91 -6.67
C SER A 201 2.02 -6.30 -7.19
N GLY A 202 3.08 -6.44 -7.97
CA GLY A 202 3.40 -7.73 -8.62
C GLY A 202 3.54 -8.92 -7.68
N ILE A 203 4.17 -8.78 -6.50
CA ILE A 203 4.48 -9.90 -5.59
C ILE A 203 3.37 -10.16 -4.59
N GLU A 204 2.75 -9.14 -3.99
CA GLU A 204 1.57 -9.35 -3.12
C GLU A 204 0.39 -9.87 -3.91
N GLU A 205 0.19 -9.36 -5.13
CA GLU A 205 -0.80 -9.85 -6.09
C GLU A 205 -0.43 -11.25 -6.59
N LEU A 206 0.85 -11.59 -6.81
CA LEU A 206 1.26 -12.98 -7.09
C LEU A 206 1.00 -13.91 -5.90
N LEU A 207 1.19 -13.45 -4.67
CA LEU A 207 0.99 -14.26 -3.45
C LEU A 207 -0.50 -14.53 -3.21
N SER A 208 -1.35 -13.50 -3.30
CA SER A 208 -2.80 -13.64 -3.20
C SER A 208 -3.38 -14.39 -4.40
N ARG A 209 -3.00 -14.04 -5.65
CA ARG A 209 -3.42 -14.76 -6.87
C ARG A 209 -2.95 -16.21 -6.88
N LYS A 210 -1.73 -16.54 -6.42
CA LYS A 210 -1.27 -17.95 -6.34
C LYS A 210 -1.98 -18.70 -5.22
N LEU A 211 -2.17 -18.11 -4.05
CA LEU A 211 -2.93 -18.76 -2.97
C LEU A 211 -4.37 -19.07 -3.40
N GLU A 212 -5.04 -18.12 -4.06
CA GLU A 212 -6.41 -18.28 -4.54
C GLU A 212 -6.51 -19.21 -5.76
N SER A 213 -5.62 -19.08 -6.75
CA SER A 213 -5.62 -19.97 -7.92
C SER A 213 -5.26 -21.41 -7.57
N LEU A 214 -4.37 -21.64 -6.59
CA LEU A 214 -4.03 -22.97 -6.11
C LEU A 214 -5.16 -23.59 -5.27
N GLN A 215 -5.86 -22.80 -4.46
CA GLN A 215 -7.09 -23.25 -3.79
C GLN A 215 -8.19 -23.63 -4.79
N ALA A 216 -8.35 -22.85 -5.87
CA ALA A 216 -9.29 -23.16 -6.94
C ALA A 216 -8.92 -24.44 -7.72
N ILE A 217 -7.64 -24.64 -8.02
CA ILE A 217 -7.13 -25.89 -8.65
C ILE A 217 -7.36 -27.10 -7.75
N ILE A 218 -7.31 -26.94 -6.42
CA ILE A 218 -7.63 -28.01 -5.48
C ILE A 218 -9.11 -28.36 -5.55
N LEU A 219 -10.00 -27.36 -5.55
CA LEU A 219 -11.45 -27.56 -5.66
C LEU A 219 -11.83 -28.23 -7.00
N GLN A 220 -11.14 -27.87 -8.08
CA GLN A 220 -11.35 -28.42 -9.41
C GLN A 220 -10.87 -29.88 -9.51
N ASN A 221 -9.71 -30.20 -8.93
CA ASN A 221 -9.22 -31.58 -8.84
C ASN A 221 -10.09 -32.44 -7.90
N GLU A 222 -10.71 -31.88 -6.86
CA GLU A 222 -11.67 -32.59 -6.00
C GLU A 222 -12.95 -32.99 -6.77
N LEU A 223 -13.40 -32.14 -7.71
CA LEU A 223 -14.51 -32.44 -8.60
C LEU A 223 -14.13 -33.52 -9.62
N GLU A 224 -12.93 -33.46 -10.21
CA GLU A 224 -12.42 -34.47 -11.14
C GLU A 224 -12.11 -35.82 -10.47
N ASP A 225 -11.59 -35.83 -9.23
CA ASP A 225 -11.35 -37.05 -8.44
C ASP A 225 -12.66 -37.65 -7.90
N ALA A 226 -13.71 -36.85 -7.70
CA ALA A 226 -15.06 -37.33 -7.39
C ALA A 226 -15.73 -37.99 -8.60
N GLU A 227 -15.50 -37.47 -9.82
CA GLU A 227 -15.97 -38.08 -11.07
C GLU A 227 -15.18 -39.34 -11.45
N ASN A 228 -13.88 -39.43 -11.10
CA ASN A 228 -13.02 -40.57 -11.46
C ASN A 228 -13.08 -41.78 -10.50
N LYS A 229 -13.95 -41.77 -9.48
CA LYS A 229 -14.15 -42.92 -8.57
C LYS A 229 -14.66 -44.19 -9.26
N ASP A 230 -15.18 -44.09 -10.49
CA ASP A 230 -15.70 -45.23 -11.25
C ASP A 230 -14.68 -45.92 -12.18
N SER A 231 -13.40 -45.50 -12.21
CA SER A 231 -12.37 -46.16 -13.02
C SER A 231 -11.16 -46.63 -12.18
N MET A 232 -11.27 -47.82 -11.60
CA MET A 232 -10.12 -48.52 -11.01
C MET A 232 -9.19 -49.06 -12.10
N VAL A 233 -7.90 -48.69 -12.04
CA VAL A 233 -6.73 -49.53 -11.70
C VAL A 233 -5.49 -48.61 -11.73
N ALA A 234 -4.80 -48.42 -10.59
CA ALA A 234 -3.49 -47.74 -10.58
C ALA A 234 -2.53 -48.36 -9.56
N ASN A 235 -1.25 -48.33 -9.91
CA ASN A 235 -0.13 -49.06 -9.31
C ASN A 235 0.15 -48.61 -7.86
N ALA A 236 0.79 -49.46 -7.03
CA ALA A 236 1.05 -49.15 -5.61
C ALA A 236 2.01 -47.95 -5.37
N GLN A 237 2.68 -47.49 -6.43
CA GLN A 237 3.50 -46.27 -6.46
C GLN A 237 2.62 -45.03 -6.66
N ASP A 238 1.72 -45.05 -7.66
CA ASP A 238 0.73 -43.99 -7.92
C ASP A 238 -0.19 -43.76 -6.72
N TYR A 239 -0.59 -44.83 -6.03
CA TYR A 239 -1.43 -44.70 -4.84
C TYR A 239 -0.69 -43.99 -3.70
N ARG A 240 0.63 -44.23 -3.56
CA ARG A 240 1.46 -43.53 -2.56
C ARG A 240 1.68 -42.08 -2.94
N GLU A 241 1.97 -41.78 -4.20
CA GLU A 241 2.13 -40.40 -4.68
C GLU A 241 0.82 -39.61 -4.58
N LYS A 242 -0.32 -40.21 -4.96
CA LYS A 242 -1.64 -39.61 -4.78
C LYS A 242 -2.00 -39.43 -3.31
N HIS A 243 -1.66 -40.39 -2.44
CA HIS A 243 -1.95 -40.28 -1.01
C HIS A 243 -1.08 -39.22 -0.31
N VAL A 244 0.19 -39.10 -0.69
CA VAL A 244 1.11 -38.04 -0.19
C VAL A 244 0.67 -36.67 -0.71
N SER A 245 0.30 -36.56 -1.99
CA SER A 245 -0.26 -35.34 -2.57
C SER A 245 -1.57 -34.94 -1.90
N ALA A 246 -2.47 -35.90 -1.62
CA ALA A 246 -3.72 -35.68 -0.89
C ALA A 246 -3.48 -35.30 0.58
N MET A 247 -2.50 -35.90 1.27
CA MET A 247 -2.13 -35.51 2.64
C MET A 247 -1.50 -34.13 2.70
N ASN A 248 -0.66 -33.75 1.73
CA ASN A 248 -0.14 -32.39 1.62
C ASN A 248 -1.28 -31.41 1.34
N LYS A 249 -2.20 -31.72 0.41
CA LYS A 249 -3.42 -30.92 0.15
C LYS A 249 -4.30 -30.75 1.40
N MET A 250 -4.52 -31.81 2.18
CA MET A 250 -5.28 -31.74 3.44
C MET A 250 -4.56 -30.93 4.53
N ARG A 251 -3.23 -31.02 4.63
CA ARG A 251 -2.43 -30.18 5.53
C ARG A 251 -2.56 -28.71 5.16
N ILE A 252 -2.48 -28.39 3.87
CA ILE A 252 -2.59 -27.02 3.36
C ILE A 252 -4.01 -26.42 3.54
N GLN A 253 -5.06 -27.24 3.51
CA GLN A 253 -6.45 -26.80 3.78
C GLN A 253 -6.77 -26.63 5.26
N SER A 254 -6.04 -27.29 6.16
CA SER A 254 -6.24 -27.13 7.59
C SER A 254 -5.57 -25.86 8.10
N GLU A 255 -6.29 -24.99 8.80
CA GLU A 255 -5.76 -23.83 9.55
C GLU A 255 -4.77 -24.23 10.67
N SER A 256 -4.27 -25.48 10.69
CA SER A 256 -3.43 -26.07 11.72
C SER A 256 -1.97 -26.31 11.33
N THR A 257 -1.53 -25.99 10.10
CA THR A 257 -0.10 -26.14 9.75
C THR A 257 0.74 -25.03 10.35
N THR A 258 1.74 -25.42 11.12
CA THR A 258 2.66 -24.49 11.78
C THR A 258 3.88 -24.17 10.93
N VAL A 259 4.59 -23.08 11.28
CA VAL A 259 5.86 -22.69 10.63
C VAL A 259 6.84 -23.85 10.58
N ASN A 260 6.98 -24.60 11.68
CA ASN A 260 7.87 -25.76 11.78
C ASN A 260 7.50 -26.88 10.80
N GLU A 261 6.22 -27.23 10.71
CA GLU A 261 5.75 -28.29 9.82
C GLU A 261 5.96 -27.95 8.35
N ILE A 262 5.83 -26.67 8.01
CA ILE A 262 6.09 -26.18 6.66
C ILE A 262 7.59 -26.27 6.34
N ILE A 263 8.46 -25.80 7.24
CA ILE A 263 9.92 -25.90 7.07
C ILE A 263 10.36 -27.37 6.91
N ASP A 264 9.82 -28.27 7.73
CA ASP A 264 10.10 -29.71 7.62
C ASP A 264 9.63 -30.31 6.28
N SER A 265 8.50 -29.82 5.76
CA SER A 265 7.98 -30.25 4.46
C SER A 265 8.85 -29.73 3.30
N LEU A 266 9.39 -28.52 3.41
CA LEU A 266 10.32 -27.95 2.42
C LEU A 266 11.67 -28.68 2.40
N GLY A 267 12.08 -29.27 3.53
CA GLY A 267 13.27 -30.13 3.61
C GLY A 267 13.14 -31.50 2.92
N ARG A 268 11.93 -31.90 2.51
CA ARG A 268 11.70 -33.19 1.83
C ARG A 268 12.10 -33.15 0.37
N SER A 269 12.34 -34.34 -0.19
CA SER A 269 12.71 -34.50 -1.59
C SER A 269 11.60 -34.01 -2.53
N ARG A 270 11.97 -33.56 -3.74
CA ARG A 270 11.00 -33.06 -4.72
C ARG A 270 10.06 -34.11 -5.29
N SER A 271 10.36 -35.40 -5.11
CA SER A 271 9.44 -36.49 -5.42
C SER A 271 8.32 -36.61 -4.38
N GLU A 272 8.56 -36.17 -3.15
CA GLU A 272 7.55 -36.14 -2.08
C GLU A 272 6.77 -34.82 -2.06
N VAL A 273 7.44 -33.70 -2.36
CA VAL A 273 6.83 -32.37 -2.38
C VAL A 273 7.16 -31.70 -3.72
N SER A 274 6.16 -31.62 -4.59
CA SER A 274 6.30 -31.04 -5.94
C SER A 274 6.68 -29.56 -5.88
N SER A 275 7.28 -29.02 -6.95
CA SER A 275 7.66 -27.59 -7.01
C SER A 275 6.45 -26.66 -6.78
N GLN A 276 5.28 -26.99 -7.33
CA GLN A 276 4.05 -26.24 -7.10
C GLN A 276 3.60 -26.26 -5.63
N SER A 277 3.76 -27.41 -4.96
CA SER A 277 3.46 -27.53 -3.52
C SER A 277 4.45 -26.75 -2.67
N ARG A 278 5.74 -26.71 -3.05
CA ARG A 278 6.77 -25.91 -2.36
C ARG A 278 6.48 -24.41 -2.46
N GLU A 279 6.11 -23.92 -3.65
CA GLU A 279 5.69 -22.52 -3.82
C GLU A 279 4.52 -22.16 -2.91
N MET A 280 3.53 -23.05 -2.81
CA MET A 280 2.36 -22.84 -1.95
C MET A 280 2.72 -22.84 -0.45
N LEU A 281 3.55 -23.80 -0.03
CA LEU A 281 4.07 -23.89 1.32
C LEU A 281 4.87 -22.63 1.68
N LEU A 282 5.69 -22.10 0.76
CA LEU A 282 6.44 -20.86 0.98
C LEU A 282 5.53 -19.62 1.06
N ALA A 283 4.48 -19.54 0.24
CA ALA A 283 3.50 -18.46 0.34
C ALA A 283 2.74 -18.51 1.68
N GLN A 284 2.36 -19.72 2.12
CA GLN A 284 1.72 -19.93 3.41
C GLN A 284 2.67 -19.62 4.58
N LEU A 285 3.93 -20.04 4.48
CA LEU A 285 4.98 -19.72 5.45
C LEU A 285 5.11 -18.20 5.61
N TYR A 286 5.28 -17.48 4.50
CA TYR A 286 5.37 -16.01 4.52
C TYR A 286 4.15 -15.38 5.19
N LYS A 287 2.94 -15.83 4.86
CA LYS A 287 1.70 -15.37 5.49
C LYS A 287 1.69 -15.57 7.01
N LEU A 288 2.13 -16.74 7.50
CA LEU A 288 2.19 -17.03 8.92
C LEU A 288 3.20 -16.15 9.66
N ILE A 289 4.34 -15.84 9.03
CA ILE A 289 5.39 -14.98 9.59
C ILE A 289 4.89 -13.56 9.77
N VAL A 290 4.14 -13.01 8.80
CA VAL A 290 3.80 -11.59 8.81
C VAL A 290 2.54 -11.25 9.61
N ILE A 291 1.53 -12.12 9.68
CA ILE A 291 0.24 -11.82 10.36
C ILE A 291 0.38 -11.74 11.87
N ARG A 292 1.28 -12.53 12.47
CA ARG A 292 1.42 -12.58 13.92
C ARG A 292 2.91 -12.54 14.28
N PRO A 293 3.27 -11.85 15.37
CA PRO A 293 4.59 -12.00 15.96
C PRO A 293 4.87 -13.47 16.23
N LEU A 294 6.10 -13.87 15.95
CA LEU A 294 6.56 -15.23 16.19
C LEU A 294 6.70 -15.45 17.70
N VAL A 295 6.44 -16.69 18.14
CA VAL A 295 6.71 -17.10 19.52
C VAL A 295 8.11 -17.70 19.53
N ILE A 296 9.11 -16.90 19.89
CA ILE A 296 10.52 -17.30 19.87
C ILE A 296 11.07 -17.42 21.29
N TYR A 297 10.64 -16.54 22.21
CA TYR A 297 11.07 -16.55 23.60
C TYR A 297 9.95 -16.96 24.56
N ASN A 298 9.89 -18.25 24.93
CA ASN A 298 9.34 -18.70 26.20
C ASN A 298 9.77 -20.15 26.47
N GLU A 299 10.54 -20.42 27.53
CA GLU A 299 10.86 -21.79 27.98
C GLU A 299 9.58 -22.63 28.19
N GLU A 300 8.45 -22.00 28.50
CA GLU A 300 7.14 -22.65 28.64
C GLU A 300 6.53 -23.07 27.29
N ASN A 301 6.87 -22.37 26.20
CA ASN A 301 6.41 -22.69 24.84
C ASN A 301 7.44 -23.50 24.05
N ALA A 302 8.64 -23.75 24.60
CA ALA A 302 9.64 -24.59 23.98
C ALA A 302 9.06 -26.00 23.73
N GLY A 303 9.06 -26.43 22.46
CA GLY A 303 8.43 -27.69 22.04
C GLY A 303 6.94 -27.60 21.73
N THR A 304 6.31 -26.42 21.83
CA THR A 304 4.98 -26.20 21.27
C THR A 304 5.04 -26.07 19.75
N PRO A 305 3.95 -26.42 19.03
CA PRO A 305 3.91 -26.31 17.57
C PRO A 305 4.20 -24.89 17.04
N ASN A 306 3.92 -23.86 17.84
CA ASN A 306 4.06 -22.45 17.45
C ASN A 306 5.44 -21.85 17.73
N TYR A 307 6.31 -22.57 18.46
CA TYR A 307 7.66 -22.11 18.80
C TYR A 307 8.60 -22.30 17.62
N VAL A 308 9.24 -21.24 17.13
CA VAL A 308 10.18 -21.32 15.99
C VAL A 308 11.61 -21.26 16.50
N SER A 309 12.36 -22.35 16.37
CA SER A 309 13.75 -22.41 16.81
C SER A 309 14.73 -21.85 15.77
N GLU A 310 15.88 -21.36 16.24
CA GLU A 310 17.00 -20.95 15.39
C GLU A 310 17.43 -22.08 14.43
N GLU A 311 17.44 -23.34 14.89
CA GLU A 311 17.74 -24.51 14.06
C GLU A 311 16.81 -24.59 12.83
N LYS A 312 15.52 -24.31 13.01
CA LYS A 312 14.52 -24.35 11.93
C LYS A 312 14.73 -23.22 10.93
N VAL A 313 15.04 -22.01 11.40
CA VAL A 313 15.39 -20.90 10.51
C VAL A 313 16.67 -21.20 9.73
N SER A 314 17.68 -21.78 10.40
CA SER A 314 18.93 -22.20 9.78
C SER A 314 18.73 -23.30 8.71
N GLN A 315 17.75 -24.20 8.87
CA GLN A 315 17.35 -25.15 7.83
C GLN A 315 16.81 -24.45 6.58
N LEU A 316 15.99 -23.41 6.75
CA LEU A 316 15.45 -22.63 5.62
C LEU A 316 16.57 -21.86 4.89
N VAL A 317 17.50 -21.26 5.65
CA VAL A 317 18.68 -20.57 5.09
C VAL A 317 19.59 -21.52 4.31
N LYS A 318 19.73 -22.79 4.76
CA LYS A 318 20.46 -23.80 3.99
C LYS A 318 19.87 -24.05 2.61
N LEU A 319 18.54 -24.03 2.45
CA LEU A 319 17.89 -24.19 1.14
C LEU A 319 18.27 -23.05 0.19
N LEU A 320 18.35 -21.81 0.69
CA LEU A 320 18.80 -20.66 -0.08
C LEU A 320 20.28 -20.80 -0.46
N ASN A 321 21.13 -21.17 0.50
CA ASN A 321 22.58 -21.31 0.28
C ASN A 321 22.92 -22.39 -0.75
N LEU A 322 22.20 -23.52 -0.71
CA LEU A 322 22.34 -24.64 -1.65
C LEU A 322 21.67 -24.39 -3.01
N LYS A 323 21.04 -23.21 -3.21
CA LYS A 323 20.27 -22.86 -4.40
C LYS A 323 19.16 -23.89 -4.72
N GLU A 324 18.49 -24.44 -3.69
CA GLU A 324 17.44 -25.48 -3.84
C GLU A 324 16.06 -24.94 -4.21
N TYR A 325 16.00 -24.07 -5.22
CA TYR A 325 14.77 -23.51 -5.81
C TYR A 325 14.78 -23.72 -7.33
N ARG A 326 13.60 -23.94 -7.95
CA ARG A 326 13.50 -24.24 -9.39
C ARG A 326 12.76 -23.19 -10.23
N SER A 327 12.12 -22.22 -9.59
CA SER A 327 11.41 -21.13 -10.26
C SER A 327 11.75 -19.80 -9.60
N SER A 328 11.55 -18.71 -10.35
CA SER A 328 11.71 -17.35 -9.83
C SER A 328 10.74 -17.02 -8.69
N SER A 329 9.55 -17.63 -8.71
CA SER A 329 8.56 -17.53 -7.65
C SER A 329 8.97 -18.31 -6.40
N GLU A 330 9.46 -19.54 -6.54
CA GLU A 330 9.94 -20.34 -5.40
C GLU A 330 11.11 -19.61 -4.72
N PHE A 331 12.04 -19.06 -5.51
CA PHE A 331 13.16 -18.26 -5.00
C PHE A 331 12.69 -17.04 -4.20
N ILE A 332 11.86 -16.16 -4.79
CA ILE A 332 11.51 -14.90 -4.14
C ILE A 332 10.67 -15.12 -2.87
N LEU A 333 9.81 -16.14 -2.85
CA LEU A 333 9.03 -16.50 -1.66
C LEU A 333 9.92 -17.07 -0.55
N LEU A 334 10.88 -17.92 -0.90
CA LEU A 334 11.89 -18.41 0.03
C LEU A 334 12.71 -17.26 0.61
N PHE A 335 13.23 -16.40 -0.27
CA PHE A 335 14.02 -15.24 0.12
C PHE A 335 13.23 -14.32 1.06
N ARG A 336 12.00 -13.95 0.69
CA ARG A 336 11.15 -13.07 1.51
C ARG A 336 10.75 -13.70 2.84
N SER A 337 10.53 -15.02 2.89
CA SER A 337 10.26 -15.74 4.14
C SER A 337 11.48 -15.75 5.07
N ILE A 338 12.68 -15.94 4.52
CA ILE A 338 13.93 -15.89 5.29
C ILE A 338 14.14 -14.48 5.85
N ILE A 339 14.07 -13.45 5.01
CA ILE A 339 14.24 -12.06 5.46
C ILE A 339 13.16 -11.69 6.48
N GLY A 340 11.91 -12.09 6.27
CA GLY A 340 10.82 -11.88 7.22
C GLY A 340 11.06 -12.54 8.57
N LEU A 341 11.56 -13.78 8.60
CA LEU A 341 11.90 -14.48 9.84
C LEU A 341 13.04 -13.78 10.57
N LEU A 342 14.15 -13.51 9.88
CA LEU A 342 15.33 -12.86 10.47
C LEU A 342 15.02 -11.45 10.97
N ALA A 343 14.18 -10.72 10.23
CA ALA A 343 13.76 -9.38 10.61
C ALA A 343 12.69 -9.38 11.72
N SER A 344 12.02 -10.50 12.01
CA SER A 344 11.00 -10.54 13.06
C SER A 344 11.61 -10.50 14.45
N ASP A 345 12.83 -11.01 14.62
CA ASP A 345 13.55 -11.06 15.88
C ASP A 345 15.04 -11.27 15.59
N LEU A 346 15.80 -10.20 15.69
CA LEU A 346 17.22 -10.23 15.37
C LEU A 346 18.07 -10.60 16.59
N GLU A 347 17.54 -10.45 17.80
CA GLU A 347 18.24 -10.88 19.02
C GLU A 347 18.45 -12.40 18.99
N ASP A 348 17.41 -13.16 18.66
CA ASP A 348 17.47 -14.63 18.66
C ASP A 348 18.01 -15.23 17.36
N PHE A 349 17.89 -14.54 16.21
CA PHE A 349 18.37 -15.05 14.92
C PHE A 349 19.64 -14.37 14.40
N GLY A 350 20.24 -13.46 15.17
CA GLY A 350 21.41 -12.68 14.76
C GLY A 350 22.63 -13.52 14.36
N GLU A 351 22.86 -14.67 15.01
CA GLU A 351 23.96 -15.57 14.67
C GLU A 351 23.86 -16.14 13.24
N ILE A 352 22.64 -16.29 12.72
CA ILE A 352 22.38 -16.76 11.36
C ILE A 352 22.86 -15.72 10.34
N VAL A 353 22.79 -14.43 10.69
CA VAL A 353 23.19 -13.29 9.85
C VAL A 353 24.72 -13.11 9.84
N SER A 354 25.43 -14.20 9.59
CA SER A 354 26.89 -14.24 9.54
C SER A 354 27.47 -13.46 8.36
N VAL A 355 28.79 -13.23 8.39
CA VAL A 355 29.53 -12.59 7.29
C VAL A 355 29.36 -13.36 5.98
N ASP A 356 29.34 -14.70 6.04
CA ASP A 356 29.14 -15.55 4.87
C ASP A 356 27.73 -15.40 4.29
N PHE A 357 26.72 -15.22 5.16
CA PHE A 357 25.35 -14.99 4.72
C PHE A 357 25.22 -13.63 4.02
N HIS A 358 25.82 -12.57 4.57
CA HIS A 358 25.89 -11.26 3.91
C HIS A 358 26.55 -11.33 2.53
N ALA A 359 27.71 -11.97 2.45
CA ALA A 359 28.42 -12.16 1.18
C ALA A 359 27.57 -12.94 0.15
N LYS A 360 26.75 -13.89 0.62
CA LYS A 360 25.80 -14.62 -0.23
C LYS A 360 24.69 -13.73 -0.76
N LEU A 361 24.11 -12.86 0.07
CA LEU A 361 23.08 -11.91 -0.37
C LEU A 361 23.64 -10.90 -1.37
N GLU A 362 24.85 -10.41 -1.12
CA GLU A 362 25.57 -9.54 -2.05
C GLU A 362 25.85 -10.24 -3.38
N SER A 363 26.21 -11.54 -3.36
CA SER A 363 26.38 -12.32 -4.60
C SER A 363 25.08 -12.43 -5.39
N LEU A 364 23.91 -12.55 -4.75
CA LEU A 364 22.62 -12.56 -5.44
C LEU A 364 22.30 -11.22 -6.13
N ILE A 365 22.85 -10.11 -5.62
CA ILE A 365 22.68 -8.77 -6.19
C ILE A 365 23.71 -8.51 -7.30
N SER A 366 24.97 -8.92 -7.11
CA SER A 366 26.04 -8.66 -8.10
C SER A 366 26.06 -9.67 -9.26
N GLU A 367 25.60 -10.91 -9.06
CA GLU A 367 25.54 -11.91 -10.13
C GLU A 367 24.56 -11.46 -11.25
N PRO A 368 24.86 -11.76 -12.53
CA PRO A 368 23.95 -11.47 -13.62
C PRO A 368 22.63 -12.25 -13.47
N PRO A 369 21.52 -11.74 -14.01
CA PRO A 369 20.23 -12.42 -13.96
C PRO A 369 20.31 -13.86 -14.51
N ASN A 370 19.56 -14.76 -13.89
CA ASN A 370 19.43 -16.15 -14.28
C ASN A 370 17.96 -16.60 -14.22
N ALA A 371 17.68 -17.86 -14.57
CA ALA A 371 16.31 -18.38 -14.66
C ALA A 371 15.51 -18.31 -13.34
N SER A 372 16.18 -18.22 -12.18
CA SER A 372 15.53 -18.11 -10.88
C SER A 372 15.64 -16.71 -10.28
N VAL A 373 16.81 -16.08 -10.36
CA VAL A 373 17.01 -14.68 -9.95
C VAL A 373 16.99 -13.83 -11.21
N ASN A 374 15.79 -13.49 -11.68
CA ASN A 374 15.58 -12.76 -12.92
C ASN A 374 15.54 -11.24 -12.66
N GLU A 375 15.52 -10.43 -13.72
CA GLU A 375 15.51 -8.96 -13.61
C GLU A 375 14.29 -8.46 -12.83
N GLU A 376 13.15 -9.15 -12.95
CA GLU A 376 11.90 -8.80 -12.25
C GLU A 376 12.01 -8.93 -10.72
N ASN A 377 12.67 -9.99 -10.21
CA ASN A 377 12.74 -10.24 -8.77
C ASN A 377 14.02 -9.69 -8.11
N LYS A 378 15.02 -9.30 -8.91
CA LYS A 378 16.29 -8.75 -8.41
C LYS A 378 16.11 -7.44 -7.63
N ALA A 379 15.17 -6.58 -8.05
CA ALA A 379 14.75 -5.41 -7.29
C ALA A 379 14.23 -5.78 -5.87
N GLY A 380 13.54 -6.92 -5.77
CA GLY A 380 13.11 -7.48 -4.49
C GLY A 380 14.26 -7.98 -3.64
N VAL A 381 15.29 -8.59 -4.24
CA VAL A 381 16.50 -9.01 -3.52
C VAL A 381 17.21 -7.82 -2.88
N ILE A 382 17.39 -6.74 -3.62
CA ILE A 382 17.98 -5.49 -3.11
C ILE A 382 17.16 -4.92 -1.95
N SER A 383 15.84 -4.83 -2.12
CA SER A 383 14.93 -4.31 -1.09
C SER A 383 14.98 -5.16 0.18
N GLY A 384 15.02 -6.50 0.06
CA GLY A 384 15.12 -7.39 1.20
C GLY A 384 16.47 -7.35 1.90
N TYR A 385 17.56 -7.24 1.15
CA TYR A 385 18.89 -7.02 1.73
C TYR A 385 18.93 -5.71 2.53
N CYS A 386 18.44 -4.60 1.95
CA CYS A 386 18.38 -3.31 2.64
C CYS A 386 17.47 -3.35 3.87
N ALA A 387 16.33 -4.03 3.79
CA ALA A 387 15.45 -4.22 4.94
C ALA A 387 16.14 -4.97 6.09
N LEU A 388 16.88 -6.03 5.78
CA LEU A 388 17.67 -6.76 6.77
C LEU A 388 18.75 -5.89 7.40
N LEU A 389 19.49 -5.11 6.59
CA LEU A 389 20.50 -4.18 7.11
C LEU A 389 19.89 -3.10 8.00
N ILE A 390 18.73 -2.54 7.63
CA ILE A 390 18.04 -1.54 8.45
C ILE A 390 17.67 -2.13 9.81
N VAL A 391 17.12 -3.34 9.85
CA VAL A 391 16.76 -4.01 11.11
C VAL A 391 18.02 -4.34 11.93
N LEU A 392 19.08 -4.83 11.27
CA LEU A 392 20.34 -5.21 11.92
C LEU A 392 21.06 -4.03 12.57
N TYR A 393 21.08 -2.87 11.89
CA TYR A 393 21.87 -1.71 12.29
C TYR A 393 21.07 -0.60 12.99
N ALA A 394 19.75 -0.72 13.12
CA ALA A 394 18.92 0.33 13.71
C ALA A 394 19.37 0.75 15.13
N ASP A 395 19.73 -0.23 15.96
CA ASP A 395 20.17 -0.03 17.35
C ASP A 395 21.66 -0.37 17.58
N ASN A 396 22.39 -0.72 16.51
CA ASN A 396 23.79 -1.12 16.55
C ASN A 396 24.71 -0.10 15.88
N SER A 397 26.03 -0.28 15.99
CA SER A 397 26.97 0.62 15.31
C SER A 397 26.85 0.48 13.79
N ALA A 398 26.60 1.59 13.10
CA ALA A 398 26.52 1.66 11.63
C ALA A 398 27.90 1.54 10.94
N PHE A 399 28.83 0.79 11.52
CA PHE A 399 30.17 0.62 10.97
C PHE A 399 30.12 -0.15 9.64
N GLY A 400 30.72 0.42 8.59
CA GLY A 400 30.74 -0.16 7.24
C GLY A 400 29.45 0.01 6.44
N VAL A 401 28.44 0.70 6.98
CA VAL A 401 27.22 1.04 6.23
C VAL A 401 27.53 2.00 5.09
N ASP A 402 28.51 2.89 5.25
CA ASP A 402 28.95 3.82 4.21
C ASP A 402 29.53 3.10 2.99
N ASP A 403 30.26 2.00 3.18
CA ASP A 403 30.73 1.16 2.08
C ASP A 403 29.57 0.50 1.33
N LYS A 404 28.50 0.09 2.04
CA LYS A 404 27.29 -0.46 1.41
C LYS A 404 26.49 0.59 0.66
N VAL A 405 26.41 1.80 1.19
CA VAL A 405 25.82 2.98 0.53
C VAL A 405 26.54 3.26 -0.79
N LYS A 406 27.87 3.34 -0.78
CA LYS A 406 28.68 3.55 -2.01
C LYS A 406 28.46 2.43 -3.03
N TRP A 407 28.54 1.17 -2.60
CA TRP A 407 28.34 0.01 -3.47
C TRP A 407 26.94 -0.02 -4.11
N LEU A 408 25.88 0.24 -3.33
CA LEU A 408 24.52 0.31 -3.87
C LEU A 408 24.33 1.49 -4.82
N MET A 409 25.03 2.60 -4.59
CA MET A 409 24.95 3.76 -5.46
C MET A 409 25.66 3.53 -6.80
N GLU A 410 26.84 2.90 -6.80
CA GLU A 410 27.51 2.45 -8.03
C GLU A 410 26.62 1.47 -8.82
N LEU A 411 25.98 0.53 -8.13
CA LEU A 411 25.00 -0.38 -8.72
C LEU A 411 23.82 0.38 -9.33
N ALA A 412 23.25 1.34 -8.60
CA ALA A 412 22.14 2.17 -9.07
C ALA A 412 22.50 2.90 -10.35
N GLN A 413 23.64 3.61 -10.39
CA GLN A 413 24.10 4.33 -11.58
C GLN A 413 24.28 3.41 -12.80
N GLY A 414 24.83 2.20 -12.59
CA GLY A 414 24.95 1.20 -13.65
C GLY A 414 23.60 0.82 -14.26
N TYR A 415 22.59 0.57 -13.42
CA TYR A 415 21.23 0.23 -13.87
C TYR A 415 20.46 1.45 -14.43
N VAL A 416 20.72 2.67 -13.95
CA VAL A 416 20.20 3.91 -14.55
C VAL A 416 20.70 4.05 -15.98
N GLN A 417 22.02 3.90 -16.20
CA GLN A 417 22.61 3.97 -17.53
C GLN A 417 22.11 2.86 -18.45
N SER A 418 21.99 1.63 -17.93
CA SER A 418 21.43 0.49 -18.65
C SER A 418 19.99 0.74 -19.11
N SER A 419 19.12 1.20 -18.20
CA SER A 419 17.72 1.52 -18.49
C SER A 419 17.58 2.63 -19.55
N VAL A 420 18.43 3.68 -19.48
CA VAL A 420 18.45 4.75 -20.49
C VAL A 420 18.87 4.21 -21.86
N THR A 421 19.90 3.37 -21.92
CA THR A 421 20.36 2.74 -23.18
C THR A 421 19.24 1.90 -23.81
N LEU A 422 18.62 0.99 -23.05
CA LEU A 422 17.52 0.15 -23.53
C LEU A 422 16.31 0.98 -23.99
N GLN A 423 15.97 2.05 -23.26
CA GLN A 423 14.87 2.94 -23.63
C GLN A 423 15.17 3.71 -24.92
N ASN A 424 16.43 4.06 -25.18
CA ASN A 424 16.84 4.70 -26.42
C ASN A 424 16.83 3.71 -27.60
N GLU A 425 17.24 2.46 -27.38
CA GLU A 425 17.13 1.37 -28.37
C GLU A 425 15.66 1.07 -28.72
N LEU A 426 14.79 1.02 -27.71
CA LEU A 426 13.35 0.85 -27.92
C LEU A 426 12.76 2.00 -28.78
N LYS A 427 13.22 3.24 -28.55
CA LYS A 427 12.79 4.42 -29.31
C LYS A 427 13.37 4.48 -30.72
N SER A 428 14.61 4.04 -30.93
CA SER A 428 15.24 4.07 -32.26
C SER A 428 14.57 3.09 -33.21
N GLY A 429 14.01 1.99 -32.69
CA GLY A 429 13.30 0.99 -33.49
C GLY A 429 14.22 0.22 -34.45
N ASP A 430 15.54 0.29 -34.25
CA ASP A 430 16.54 -0.48 -34.99
C ASP A 430 16.43 -1.95 -34.56
N ARG A 431 15.46 -2.66 -35.15
CA ARG A 431 15.32 -4.10 -35.03
C ARG A 431 16.11 -4.69 -36.19
N GLU A 432 17.21 -5.39 -35.92
CA GLU A 432 18.15 -5.93 -36.92
C GLU A 432 17.52 -6.86 -38.00
N TYR A 433 16.19 -7.10 -37.97
CA TYR A 433 15.48 -8.01 -38.89
C TYR A 433 14.10 -7.50 -39.36
N SER A 434 13.87 -6.18 -39.43
CA SER A 434 12.53 -5.57 -39.52
C SER A 434 11.79 -5.58 -40.88
N THR A 435 12.24 -6.29 -41.93
CA THR A 435 11.52 -6.25 -43.24
C THR A 435 10.66 -7.49 -43.55
N LEU A 436 10.69 -8.54 -42.72
CA LEU A 436 10.04 -9.83 -43.01
C LEU A 436 9.27 -10.47 -41.84
N MET A 437 9.09 -9.79 -40.70
CA MET A 437 8.41 -10.33 -39.52
C MET A 437 6.88 -10.12 -39.56
N ASP A 438 6.13 -11.07 -38.99
CA ASP A 438 4.68 -10.93 -38.77
C ASP A 438 4.38 -9.88 -37.69
N GLU A 439 3.26 -9.17 -37.83
CA GLU A 439 2.85 -8.06 -36.93
C GLU A 439 2.65 -8.55 -35.48
N SER A 440 2.30 -9.83 -35.31
CA SER A 440 2.10 -10.45 -34.00
C SER A 440 3.42 -10.67 -33.24
N ASP A 441 4.45 -11.14 -33.94
CA ASP A 441 5.79 -11.36 -33.38
C ASP A 441 6.49 -10.03 -33.09
N ASP A 442 6.28 -9.03 -33.94
CA ASP A 442 6.80 -7.68 -33.74
C ASP A 442 6.25 -7.03 -32.46
N LYS A 443 4.94 -7.14 -32.21
CA LYS A 443 4.30 -6.67 -30.98
C LYS A 443 4.82 -7.39 -29.73
N ARG A 444 5.08 -8.69 -29.84
CA ARG A 444 5.63 -9.48 -28.72
C ARG A 444 7.05 -9.03 -28.36
N LEU A 445 7.90 -8.81 -29.37
CA LEU A 445 9.27 -8.33 -29.16
C LEU A 445 9.30 -6.94 -28.52
N VAL A 446 8.41 -6.03 -28.94
CA VAL A 446 8.26 -4.72 -28.31
C VAL A 446 7.85 -4.84 -26.85
N SER A 447 6.87 -5.68 -26.56
CA SER A 447 6.42 -5.91 -25.18
C SER A 447 7.52 -6.51 -24.30
N GLU A 448 8.38 -7.36 -24.85
CA GLU A 448 9.52 -7.95 -24.14
C GLU A 448 10.60 -6.90 -23.87
N GLN A 449 10.92 -6.04 -24.85
CA GLN A 449 11.86 -4.93 -24.65
C GLN A 449 11.34 -3.90 -23.64
N GLU A 450 10.04 -3.57 -23.68
CA GLU A 450 9.39 -2.70 -22.69
C GLU A 450 9.48 -3.30 -21.28
N ALA A 451 9.25 -4.60 -21.14
CA ALA A 451 9.38 -5.30 -19.85
C ALA A 451 10.82 -5.25 -19.32
N ASN A 452 11.83 -5.44 -20.17
CA ASN A 452 13.24 -5.38 -19.77
C ASN A 452 13.63 -3.96 -19.33
N VAL A 453 13.20 -2.92 -20.06
CA VAL A 453 13.43 -1.52 -19.65
C VAL A 453 12.84 -1.27 -18.26
N GLN A 454 11.62 -1.73 -18.01
CA GLN A 454 10.95 -1.55 -16.73
C GLN A 454 11.64 -2.36 -15.62
N ALA A 455 12.12 -3.56 -15.90
CA ALA A 455 12.80 -4.40 -14.92
C ALA A 455 14.13 -3.76 -14.48
N GLU A 456 14.95 -3.30 -15.42
CA GLU A 456 16.19 -2.55 -15.16
C GLU A 456 15.91 -1.25 -14.37
N ALA A 457 14.84 -0.54 -14.73
CA ALA A 457 14.39 0.64 -13.98
C ALA A 457 14.00 0.31 -12.54
N ASN A 458 13.29 -0.79 -12.31
CA ASN A 458 12.89 -1.23 -10.98
C ASN A 458 14.12 -1.59 -10.12
N ILE A 459 15.16 -2.18 -10.72
CA ILE A 459 16.42 -2.48 -10.03
C ILE A 459 17.13 -1.18 -9.62
N ALA A 460 17.23 -0.21 -10.54
CA ALA A 460 17.78 1.12 -10.23
C ALA A 460 17.01 1.80 -9.09
N VAL A 461 15.67 1.80 -9.17
CA VAL A 461 14.79 2.37 -8.12
C VAL A 461 15.00 1.68 -6.77
N ALA A 462 15.08 0.35 -6.74
CA ALA A 462 15.32 -0.40 -5.51
C ALA A 462 16.69 -0.08 -4.90
N ALA A 463 17.72 0.06 -5.73
CA ALA A 463 19.05 0.45 -5.28
C ALA A 463 19.07 1.88 -4.71
N ILE A 464 18.46 2.86 -5.40
CA ILE A 464 18.33 4.25 -4.92
C ILE A 464 17.58 4.32 -3.58
N HIS A 465 16.45 3.61 -3.47
CA HIS A 465 15.69 3.53 -2.22
C HIS A 465 16.47 2.78 -1.11
N GLY A 466 17.31 1.81 -1.49
CA GLY A 466 18.25 1.14 -0.60
C GLY A 466 19.28 2.10 -0.03
N VAL A 467 19.95 2.87 -0.89
CA VAL A 467 20.88 3.96 -0.51
C VAL A 467 20.22 4.90 0.49
N ALA A 468 19.04 5.44 0.15
CA ALA A 468 18.29 6.33 1.03
C ALA A 468 17.92 5.68 2.37
N GLY A 469 17.49 4.41 2.35
CA GLY A 469 17.20 3.65 3.57
C GLY A 469 18.42 3.51 4.48
N LEU A 470 19.59 3.17 3.92
CA LEU A 470 20.83 3.01 4.69
C LEU A 470 21.39 4.34 5.20
N LEU A 471 21.20 5.45 4.49
CA LEU A 471 21.56 6.78 4.99
C LEU A 471 20.87 7.11 6.32
N THR A 472 19.65 6.60 6.54
CA THR A 472 18.94 6.80 7.81
C THR A 472 19.62 6.14 9.01
N LEU A 473 20.57 5.23 8.81
CA LEU A 473 21.32 4.55 9.88
C LEU A 473 22.54 5.35 10.33
N LEU A 474 23.03 6.27 9.51
CA LEU A 474 24.23 7.04 9.79
C LEU A 474 23.91 8.20 10.76
N PRO A 475 24.75 8.44 11.78
CA PRO A 475 24.54 9.53 12.71
C PRO A 475 24.74 10.88 12.03
N ARG A 476 23.93 11.88 12.40
CA ARG A 476 24.05 13.25 11.89
C ARG A 476 25.37 13.90 12.35
N GLY A 477 25.99 14.66 11.46
CA GLY A 477 27.21 15.41 11.71
C GLY A 477 28.02 15.64 10.44
N GLU A 478 29.24 16.16 10.58
CA GLU A 478 30.14 16.50 9.47
C GLU A 478 30.42 15.32 8.54
N TYR A 479 30.70 14.14 9.10
CA TYR A 479 30.96 12.93 8.30
C TYR A 479 29.77 12.54 7.42
N LEU A 480 28.54 12.62 7.94
CA LEU A 480 27.35 12.35 7.14
C LEU A 480 27.16 13.45 6.09
N ASN A 481 27.40 14.72 6.41
CA ASN A 481 27.31 15.81 5.45
C ASN A 481 28.23 15.59 4.24
N GLU A 482 29.48 15.13 4.43
CA GLU A 482 30.38 14.81 3.32
C GLU A 482 29.78 13.74 2.38
N ILE A 483 29.19 12.69 2.95
CA ILE A 483 28.52 11.64 2.18
C ILE A 483 27.29 12.21 1.46
N LEU A 484 26.47 13.00 2.15
CA LEU A 484 25.26 13.60 1.60
C LEU A 484 25.56 14.56 0.45
N THR A 485 26.63 15.34 0.52
CA THR A 485 27.03 16.27 -0.55
C THR A 485 27.45 15.52 -1.82
N ASN A 486 28.23 14.45 -1.67
CA ASN A 486 28.61 13.61 -2.81
C ASN A 486 27.37 12.95 -3.44
N LEU A 487 26.52 12.31 -2.62
CA LEU A 487 25.31 11.65 -3.12
C LEU A 487 24.27 12.62 -3.68
N ALA A 488 24.16 13.83 -3.14
CA ALA A 488 23.25 14.84 -3.65
C ALA A 488 23.60 15.21 -5.10
N THR A 489 24.89 15.33 -5.43
CA THR A 489 25.35 15.59 -6.80
C THR A 489 24.90 14.47 -7.74
N GLU A 490 25.10 13.22 -7.35
CA GLU A 490 24.69 12.05 -8.14
C GLU A 490 23.15 11.94 -8.27
N PHE A 491 22.41 12.25 -7.20
CA PHE A 491 20.95 12.25 -7.26
C PHE A 491 20.39 13.38 -8.14
N VAL A 492 21.04 14.54 -8.19
CA VAL A 492 20.66 15.63 -9.10
C VAL A 492 20.78 15.19 -10.56
N GLU A 493 21.86 14.50 -10.93
CA GLU A 493 22.01 13.93 -12.28
C GLU A 493 20.91 12.90 -12.60
N ILE A 494 20.53 12.06 -11.63
CA ILE A 494 19.44 11.10 -11.77
C ILE A 494 18.08 11.80 -11.89
N VAL A 495 17.86 12.90 -11.17
CA VAL A 495 16.61 13.69 -11.19
C VAL A 495 16.44 14.43 -12.51
N ASP A 496 17.52 14.98 -13.08
CA ASP A 496 17.46 15.73 -14.35
C ASP A 496 17.19 14.83 -15.57
N ASN A 497 17.27 13.50 -15.40
CA ASN A 497 16.96 12.52 -16.43
C ASN A 497 15.46 12.46 -16.77
N ASP A 498 15.09 12.94 -17.95
CA ASP A 498 13.71 12.95 -18.46
C ASP A 498 13.31 11.66 -19.21
N VAL A 499 14.22 10.69 -19.34
CA VAL A 499 14.02 9.45 -20.11
C VAL A 499 13.17 8.45 -19.32
N ASN A 500 13.44 8.30 -18.02
CA ASN A 500 12.72 7.39 -17.13
C ASN A 500 12.24 8.12 -15.87
N MET A 501 10.95 8.40 -15.83
CA MET A 501 10.33 9.19 -14.76
C MET A 501 10.28 8.45 -13.42
N ASP A 502 10.26 7.11 -13.41
CA ASP A 502 10.23 6.34 -12.15
C ASP A 502 11.58 6.43 -11.42
N ILE A 503 12.67 6.36 -12.18
CA ILE A 503 14.03 6.58 -11.68
C ILE A 503 14.18 8.01 -11.17
N ALA A 504 13.75 9.02 -11.95
CA ALA A 504 13.83 10.43 -11.54
C ALA A 504 13.02 10.71 -10.26
N LYS A 505 11.83 10.12 -10.12
CA LYS A 505 11.03 10.20 -8.89
C LYS A 505 11.75 9.56 -7.69
N ALA A 506 12.41 8.41 -7.89
CA ALA A 506 13.17 7.75 -6.82
C ALA A 506 14.37 8.60 -6.37
N GLY A 507 15.15 9.12 -7.34
CA GLY A 507 16.24 10.06 -7.07
C GLY A 507 15.76 11.32 -6.36
N GLY A 508 14.61 11.87 -6.76
CA GLY A 508 14.03 13.04 -6.12
C GLY A 508 13.65 12.83 -4.66
N ARG A 509 13.06 11.66 -4.32
CA ARG A 509 12.77 11.31 -2.93
C ARG A 509 14.04 11.11 -2.10
N ALA A 510 15.06 10.48 -2.68
CA ALA A 510 16.35 10.28 -2.01
C ALA A 510 17.08 11.62 -1.78
N LEU A 511 17.04 12.53 -2.75
CA LEU A 511 17.58 13.88 -2.62
C LEU A 511 16.84 14.67 -1.52
N ALA A 512 15.52 14.54 -1.43
CA ALA A 512 14.74 15.17 -0.37
C ALA A 512 15.17 14.68 1.03
N LEU A 513 15.49 13.39 1.17
CA LEU A 513 16.08 12.83 2.40
C LEU A 513 17.45 13.45 2.70
N CYS A 514 18.30 13.69 1.70
CA CYS A 514 19.60 14.34 1.92
C CYS A 514 19.43 15.71 2.59
N TYR A 515 18.47 16.53 2.13
CA TYR A 515 18.17 17.83 2.74
C TYR A 515 17.60 17.69 4.17
N GLU A 516 16.83 16.64 4.46
CA GLU A 516 16.29 16.38 5.80
C GLU A 516 17.36 15.90 6.80
N LEU A 517 18.34 15.12 6.36
CA LEU A 517 19.41 14.57 7.19
C LEU A 517 20.60 15.51 7.37
N TYR A 518 20.76 16.50 6.50
CA TYR A 518 21.89 17.43 6.52
C TYR A 518 21.95 18.23 7.82
N THR A 519 23.16 18.35 8.35
CA THR A 519 23.44 19.17 9.53
C THR A 519 23.85 20.56 9.07
N TYR A 520 22.95 21.51 9.19
CA TYR A 520 23.18 22.89 8.76
C TYR A 520 23.99 23.67 9.80
N GLU A 521 24.96 24.45 9.35
CA GLU A 521 25.78 25.28 10.21
C GLU A 521 24.96 26.44 10.79
N GLU A 522 25.17 26.74 12.08
CA GLU A 522 24.52 27.83 12.81
C GLU A 522 25.51 28.99 12.97
N GLY A 523 25.36 30.04 12.16
CA GLY A 523 25.97 31.33 12.46
C GLY A 523 26.96 31.93 11.46
N GLU A 524 26.85 31.65 10.15
CA GLU A 524 27.34 32.64 9.19
C GLU A 524 26.20 33.63 8.94
N ASP A 525 26.39 34.84 9.48
CA ASP A 525 25.75 36.05 8.98
C ASP A 525 25.75 35.98 7.46
N GLU A 526 24.61 36.28 6.83
CA GLU A 526 24.53 36.52 5.39
C GLU A 526 25.79 37.29 4.98
N ALA A 527 26.71 36.64 4.28
CA ALA A 527 27.70 37.37 3.52
C ALA A 527 26.84 38.15 2.52
N GLU A 528 26.60 39.43 2.81
CA GLU A 528 25.78 40.37 2.03
C GLU A 528 26.30 40.56 0.58
N ASP A 529 27.19 39.68 0.08
CA ASP A 529 27.91 39.75 -1.18
C ASP A 529 28.18 38.36 -1.84
N GLU A 530 27.46 37.28 -1.53
CA GLU A 530 27.59 36.01 -2.27
C GLU A 530 26.43 35.83 -3.28
N ASP A 531 26.78 35.60 -4.55
CA ASP A 531 25.85 35.42 -5.68
C ASP A 531 24.64 34.54 -5.27
N ASP A 532 23.41 35.05 -5.44
CA ASP A 532 22.12 34.35 -5.16
C ASP A 532 22.03 32.94 -5.82
N GLU A 533 22.96 32.61 -6.72
CA GLU A 533 23.06 31.38 -7.49
C GLU A 533 23.58 30.17 -6.67
N PHE A 534 24.39 30.38 -5.61
CA PHE A 534 25.04 29.30 -4.86
C PHE A 534 24.79 29.34 -3.35
N ASN A 535 24.49 28.17 -2.74
CA ASN A 535 24.29 28.01 -1.30
C ASN A 535 25.19 26.90 -0.74
N TYR A 536 26.28 27.30 -0.07
CA TYR A 536 27.27 26.36 0.49
C TYR A 536 26.79 25.65 1.78
N ASN A 537 25.77 26.16 2.47
CA ASN A 537 25.18 25.54 3.66
C ASN A 537 24.03 24.59 3.27
N ALA A 538 24.31 23.65 2.38
CA ALA A 538 23.34 22.66 1.91
C ALA A 538 24.01 21.45 1.25
N PRO A 539 23.27 20.32 1.08
CA PRO A 539 23.80 19.15 0.37
C PRO A 539 24.21 19.43 -1.08
N TYR A 540 23.54 20.37 -1.76
CA TYR A 540 23.83 20.73 -3.14
C TYR A 540 23.86 22.24 -3.27
N TYR A 541 24.94 22.76 -3.87
CA TYR A 541 25.27 24.17 -3.84
C TYR A 541 24.52 24.97 -4.93
N GLU A 542 24.23 24.40 -6.10
CA GLU A 542 23.44 25.03 -7.20
C GLU A 542 21.93 24.93 -6.96
N GLN A 543 21.42 25.61 -5.92
CA GLN A 543 20.02 25.45 -5.50
C GLN A 543 19.00 26.01 -6.50
N GLU A 544 19.26 27.17 -7.11
CA GLU A 544 18.32 27.77 -8.05
C GLU A 544 18.10 26.89 -9.28
N ALA A 545 19.17 26.31 -9.82
CA ALA A 545 19.11 25.37 -10.93
C ALA A 545 18.28 24.13 -10.56
N LEU A 546 18.51 23.56 -9.38
CA LEU A 546 17.75 22.42 -8.88
C LEU A 546 16.25 22.74 -8.70
N LEU A 547 15.92 23.90 -8.13
CA LEU A 547 14.53 24.36 -7.98
C LEU A 547 13.85 24.59 -9.34
N SER A 548 14.59 25.10 -10.33
CA SER A 548 14.14 25.23 -11.71
C SER A 548 13.84 23.86 -12.34
N THR A 549 14.73 22.88 -12.15
CA THR A 549 14.52 21.50 -12.59
C THR A 549 13.29 20.87 -11.93
N CYS A 550 13.09 21.08 -10.62
CA CYS A 550 11.89 20.61 -9.92
C CYS A 550 10.61 21.21 -10.49
N ASN A 551 10.59 22.52 -10.75
CA ASN A 551 9.44 23.20 -11.35
C ASN A 551 9.16 22.73 -12.78
N ARG A 552 10.22 22.53 -13.58
CA ARG A 552 10.14 21.97 -14.92
C ARG A 552 9.50 20.58 -14.88
N LEU A 553 9.97 19.69 -13.99
CA LEU A 553 9.46 18.33 -13.85
C LEU A 553 8.03 18.27 -13.27
N ALA A 554 7.71 19.15 -12.32
CA ALA A 554 6.37 19.26 -11.75
C ALA A 554 5.32 19.74 -12.77
N SER A 555 5.74 20.56 -13.74
CA SER A 555 4.88 21.14 -14.78
C SER A 555 4.79 20.30 -16.07
N VAL A 556 5.42 19.12 -16.13
CA VAL A 556 5.45 18.28 -17.35
C VAL A 556 4.04 17.84 -17.77
N THR A 557 3.51 18.52 -18.79
CA THR A 557 2.28 18.15 -19.52
C THR A 557 2.59 17.23 -20.71
N ALA A 558 3.36 16.16 -20.53
CA ALA A 558 3.67 15.24 -21.62
C ALA A 558 2.38 14.61 -22.19
N LYS A 559 2.07 14.83 -23.47
CA LYS A 559 0.81 14.38 -24.10
C LYS A 559 0.60 12.85 -24.08
N LYS A 560 1.68 12.06 -23.90
CA LYS A 560 1.66 10.58 -23.93
C LYS A 560 1.58 9.88 -22.56
N VAL A 561 1.66 10.60 -21.43
CA VAL A 561 1.69 10.01 -20.08
C VAL A 561 0.27 9.96 -19.47
N GLY A 562 -0.04 8.90 -18.70
CA GLY A 562 -1.33 8.71 -18.05
C GLY A 562 -1.67 9.83 -17.07
N LYS A 563 -2.96 10.12 -16.85
CA LYS A 563 -3.38 11.18 -15.89
C LYS A 563 -2.93 10.88 -14.44
N LYS A 564 -2.90 9.61 -14.06
CA LYS A 564 -2.45 9.16 -12.74
C LYS A 564 -0.94 9.41 -12.55
N GLU A 565 -0.14 8.94 -13.49
CA GLU A 565 1.33 9.11 -13.49
C GLU A 565 1.73 10.58 -13.48
N LYS A 566 1.05 11.43 -14.27
CA LYS A 566 1.27 12.88 -14.25
C LYS A 566 1.06 13.48 -12.86
N LYS A 567 -0.03 13.09 -12.19
CA LYS A 567 -0.34 13.58 -10.85
C LYS A 567 0.72 13.13 -9.85
N ASP A 568 1.16 11.87 -9.93
CA ASP A 568 2.22 11.33 -9.08
C ASP A 568 3.54 12.10 -9.28
N THR A 569 4.00 12.25 -10.53
CA THR A 569 5.17 13.06 -10.89
C THR A 569 5.09 14.48 -10.36
N THR A 570 3.99 15.20 -10.62
CA THR A 570 3.80 16.56 -10.10
C THR A 570 3.87 16.59 -8.58
N THR A 571 3.29 15.60 -7.90
CA THR A 571 3.27 15.52 -6.44
C THR A 571 4.69 15.34 -5.88
N VAL A 572 5.47 14.39 -6.42
CA VAL A 572 6.83 14.10 -5.94
C VAL A 572 7.77 15.29 -6.12
N PHE A 573 7.76 15.94 -7.28
CA PHE A 573 8.66 17.09 -7.51
C PHE A 573 8.19 18.35 -6.79
N SER A 574 6.89 18.52 -6.53
CA SER A 574 6.39 19.58 -5.64
C SER A 574 6.84 19.34 -4.18
N GLN A 575 6.82 18.08 -3.74
CA GLN A 575 7.30 17.66 -2.42
C GLN A 575 8.80 17.90 -2.25
N LEU A 576 9.61 17.53 -3.25
CA LEU A 576 11.04 17.83 -3.28
C LEU A 576 11.29 19.34 -3.23
N TYR A 577 10.61 20.12 -4.07
CA TYR A 577 10.71 21.58 -4.09
C TYR A 577 10.43 22.19 -2.71
N ASN A 578 9.32 21.78 -2.08
CA ASN A 578 8.94 22.25 -0.75
C ASN A 578 9.96 21.82 0.31
N THR A 579 10.46 20.58 0.23
CA THR A 579 11.48 20.07 1.17
C THR A 579 12.75 20.90 1.11
N ILE A 580 13.30 21.13 -0.09
CA ILE A 580 14.50 21.96 -0.29
C ILE A 580 14.27 23.34 0.33
N LYS A 581 13.19 24.03 -0.06
CA LYS A 581 12.88 25.38 0.43
C LYS A 581 12.72 25.45 1.95
N ASN A 582 12.09 24.44 2.55
CA ASN A 582 11.80 24.43 3.99
C ASN A 582 13.04 24.15 4.84
N TYR A 583 13.96 23.30 4.38
CA TYR A 583 15.19 22.97 5.11
C TYR A 583 16.32 23.98 4.88
N THR A 584 16.38 24.64 3.72
CA THR A 584 17.40 25.67 3.46
C THR A 584 17.11 26.97 4.21
N ASN A 585 15.84 27.34 4.37
CA ASN A 585 15.45 28.51 5.14
C ASN A 585 15.58 28.24 6.67
N PRO A 586 16.41 29.02 7.40
CA PRO A 586 16.64 28.80 8.83
C PRO A 586 15.38 28.86 9.71
N GLU A 587 14.44 29.76 9.42
CA GLU A 587 13.22 29.93 10.21
C GLU A 587 12.28 28.73 10.08
N THR A 588 12.04 28.28 8.85
CA THR A 588 11.17 27.13 8.59
C THR A 588 11.80 25.84 9.09
N ARG A 589 13.12 25.68 8.92
CA ARG A 589 13.90 24.56 9.46
C ARG A 589 13.80 24.51 10.98
N GLU A 590 13.93 25.64 11.66
CA GLU A 590 13.84 25.68 13.12
C GLU A 590 12.45 25.25 13.62
N GLU A 591 11.38 25.68 12.95
CA GLU A 591 10.01 25.27 13.28
C GLU A 591 9.77 23.77 13.06
N ILE A 592 10.36 23.19 12.01
CA ILE A 592 10.37 21.74 11.76
C ILE A 592 11.08 21.01 12.90
N TYR A 593 12.29 21.44 13.28
CA TYR A 593 13.07 20.80 14.35
C TYR A 593 12.42 20.91 15.73
N LYS A 594 11.67 22.00 15.99
CA LYS A 594 10.86 22.17 17.20
C LYS A 594 9.61 21.26 17.21
N ARG A 595 9.27 20.62 16.09
CA ARG A 595 7.97 19.95 15.85
C ARG A 595 6.79 20.86 16.26
N SER A 596 6.88 22.15 15.93
CA SER A 596 5.79 23.09 16.20
C SER A 596 4.58 22.77 15.32
N LEU A 597 3.41 23.35 15.57
CA LEU A 597 2.25 23.17 14.70
C LEU A 597 2.58 23.57 13.24
N LYS A 598 3.31 24.69 13.07
CA LYS A 598 3.77 25.16 11.76
C LYS A 598 4.80 24.18 11.18
N GLY A 599 5.74 23.69 11.99
CA GLY A 599 6.69 22.66 11.57
C GLY A 599 6.03 21.39 11.07
N LEU A 600 5.02 20.88 11.78
CA LEU A 600 4.26 19.69 11.38
C LEU A 600 3.47 19.92 10.09
N GLU A 601 2.90 21.11 9.87
CA GLU A 601 2.26 21.47 8.61
C GLU A 601 3.26 21.47 7.45
N LEU A 602 4.43 22.10 7.63
CA LEU A 602 5.52 22.13 6.64
C LEU A 602 6.06 20.73 6.31
N SER A 603 6.22 19.88 7.32
CA SER A 603 6.62 18.47 7.15
C SER A 603 5.58 17.67 6.37
N ASN A 604 4.28 17.86 6.65
CA ASN A 604 3.18 17.20 5.92
C ASN A 604 2.99 17.72 4.49
N GLU A 605 3.45 18.94 4.18
CA GLU A 605 3.51 19.47 2.81
C GLU A 605 4.70 18.90 2.01
N GLY A 606 5.80 18.61 2.71
CA GLY A 606 7.03 18.05 2.14
C GLY A 606 6.95 16.55 1.86
N VAL A 607 6.23 15.78 2.69
CA VAL A 607 6.08 14.32 2.55
C VAL A 607 4.59 13.99 2.44
N SER A 608 4.23 13.11 1.50
CA SER A 608 2.83 12.70 1.25
C SER A 608 2.06 12.45 2.54
N THR A 609 0.83 13.00 2.64
CA THR A 609 -0.09 12.81 3.77
C THR A 609 -0.66 11.38 3.84
N THR A 610 0.21 10.38 3.81
CA THR A 610 -0.12 8.98 3.95
C THR A 610 0.09 8.61 5.41
N ALA A 611 -0.87 7.92 6.01
CA ALA A 611 -0.75 7.39 7.36
C ALA A 611 -0.93 5.88 7.33
N VAL A 612 -0.10 5.16 8.07
CA VAL A 612 -0.27 3.72 8.31
C VAL A 612 -1.29 3.55 9.43
N LYS A 613 -2.38 2.84 9.17
CA LYS A 613 -3.35 2.48 10.21
C LYS A 613 -2.77 1.34 11.04
N LEU A 614 -2.52 1.58 12.32
CA LEU A 614 -2.04 0.57 13.26
C LEU A 614 -3.21 -0.13 13.97
N SER A 615 -4.29 0.61 14.27
CA SER A 615 -5.51 0.05 14.84
C SER A 615 -6.72 0.94 14.52
N ARG A 616 -7.90 0.57 15.05
CA ARG A 616 -9.14 1.36 14.93
C ARG A 616 -8.99 2.80 15.44
N THR A 617 -8.06 3.05 16.37
CA THR A 617 -7.86 4.36 17.03
C THR A 617 -6.47 4.94 16.84
N LYS A 618 -5.54 4.21 16.19
CA LYS A 618 -4.13 4.62 16.08
C LYS A 618 -3.70 4.65 14.62
N THR A 619 -3.12 5.77 14.22
CA THR A 619 -2.55 5.99 12.89
C THR A 619 -1.16 6.59 13.04
N LEU A 620 -0.18 6.04 12.32
CA LEU A 620 1.16 6.58 12.21
C LEU A 620 1.24 7.48 10.96
N PRO A 621 1.29 8.81 11.10
CA PRO A 621 1.49 9.70 9.95
C PRO A 621 2.92 9.54 9.41
N ILE A 622 3.07 9.50 8.09
CA ILE A 622 4.37 9.55 7.42
C ILE A 622 4.63 11.02 7.08
N ASN A 623 5.31 11.73 7.98
CA ASN A 623 5.55 13.17 7.88
C ASN A 623 7.04 13.51 7.64
N SER A 624 7.90 12.52 7.43
CA SER A 624 9.32 12.71 7.17
C SER A 624 9.84 11.71 6.14
N TRP A 625 10.90 12.09 5.42
CA TRP A 625 11.55 11.21 4.45
C TRP A 625 12.28 10.08 5.16
N PHE A 626 12.81 10.33 6.36
CA PHE A 626 13.37 9.31 7.23
C PHE A 626 12.37 8.18 7.50
N LEU A 627 11.17 8.52 7.96
CA LEU A 627 10.09 7.56 8.20
C LEU A 627 9.65 6.87 6.91
N TYR A 628 9.54 7.62 5.82
CA TYR A 628 9.15 7.08 4.51
C TYR A 628 10.07 5.94 4.06
N PHE A 629 11.39 6.15 4.09
CA PHE A 629 12.36 5.14 3.62
C PHE A 629 12.47 3.95 4.57
N ARG A 630 12.42 4.14 5.89
CA ARG A 630 12.39 3.01 6.84
C ARG A 630 11.11 2.18 6.68
N LEU A 631 9.94 2.83 6.59
CA LEU A 631 8.66 2.16 6.36
C LEU A 631 8.59 1.45 5.01
N LEU A 632 9.23 1.99 3.97
CA LEU A 632 9.30 1.36 2.66
C LEU A 632 9.91 -0.04 2.74
N HIS A 633 11.05 -0.17 3.40
CA HIS A 633 11.76 -1.44 3.56
C HIS A 633 11.05 -2.38 4.53
N LEU A 634 10.50 -1.87 5.63
CA LEU A 634 9.67 -2.67 6.54
C LEU A 634 8.39 -3.18 5.86
N LYS A 635 7.78 -2.39 4.98
CA LYS A 635 6.63 -2.81 4.17
C LYS A 635 7.02 -3.89 3.15
N TRP A 636 8.22 -3.84 2.58
CA TRP A 636 8.72 -4.95 1.76
C TRP A 636 8.83 -6.24 2.59
N CYS A 637 9.38 -6.13 3.80
CA CYS A 637 9.58 -7.27 4.68
C CYS A 637 8.25 -7.89 5.15
N PHE A 638 7.35 -7.08 5.75
CA PHE A 638 6.14 -7.58 6.42
C PHE A 638 4.84 -7.46 5.60
N GLY A 639 4.85 -6.72 4.48
CA GLY A 639 3.70 -6.58 3.59
C GLY A 639 2.42 -6.16 4.32
N PHE A 640 1.33 -6.87 4.04
CA PHE A 640 0.03 -6.70 4.72
C PHE A 640 0.07 -6.90 6.24
N GLY A 641 1.06 -7.63 6.79
CA GLY A 641 1.22 -7.87 8.23
C GLY A 641 1.97 -6.75 8.98
N LEU A 642 2.49 -5.73 8.29
CA LEU A 642 3.28 -4.66 8.92
C LEU A 642 2.57 -3.99 10.10
N HIS A 643 1.27 -3.75 9.99
CA HIS A 643 0.49 -3.12 11.05
C HIS A 643 0.44 -3.96 12.33
N ASP A 644 0.31 -5.28 12.20
CA ASP A 644 0.33 -6.22 13.33
C ASP A 644 1.71 -6.25 13.97
N GLN A 645 2.77 -6.27 13.16
CA GLN A 645 4.17 -6.24 13.65
C GLN A 645 4.46 -4.94 14.41
N LEU A 646 4.08 -3.78 13.89
CA LEU A 646 4.30 -2.49 14.56
C LEU A 646 3.52 -2.34 15.89
N VAL A 647 2.41 -3.07 16.04
CA VAL A 647 1.60 -3.03 17.28
C VAL A 647 2.19 -3.93 18.36
N HIS A 648 2.68 -5.11 17.98
CA HIS A 648 3.04 -6.16 18.94
C HIS A 648 4.55 -6.36 19.11
N ASN A 649 5.37 -5.94 18.14
CA ASN A 649 6.82 -6.03 18.20
C ASN A 649 7.43 -4.64 18.49
N PRO A 650 7.93 -4.41 19.72
CA PRO A 650 8.52 -3.12 20.08
C PRO A 650 9.82 -2.83 19.34
N GLU A 651 10.63 -3.82 18.98
CA GLU A 651 11.90 -3.63 18.26
C GLU A 651 11.63 -3.06 16.87
N ILE A 652 10.69 -3.63 16.14
CA ILE A 652 10.30 -3.15 14.80
C ILE A 652 9.69 -1.75 14.85
N ARG A 653 9.00 -1.44 15.94
CA ARG A 653 8.49 -0.09 16.18
C ARG A 653 9.61 0.91 16.47
N ASP A 654 10.63 0.49 17.21
CA ASP A 654 11.76 1.33 17.61
C ASP A 654 12.66 1.70 16.42
N ILE A 655 12.70 0.84 15.38
CA ILE A 655 13.30 1.19 14.07
C ILE A 655 12.65 2.45 13.46
N LEU A 656 11.42 2.80 13.79
CA LEU A 656 10.77 4.00 13.26
C LEU A 656 11.00 5.25 14.12
N LYS A 657 11.77 5.17 15.21
CA LYS A 657 12.10 6.36 16.00
C LYS A 657 13.07 7.25 15.25
N GLU A 658 12.72 8.52 15.11
CA GLU A 658 13.57 9.52 14.49
C GLU A 658 14.70 9.93 15.44
N PRO A 659 15.89 10.30 14.92
CA PRO A 659 16.96 10.80 15.76
C PRO A 659 16.55 12.08 16.49
N SER A 660 16.90 12.16 17.78
CA SER A 660 16.64 13.32 18.65
C SER A 660 17.24 14.60 18.06
N THR A 661 16.48 15.70 18.09
CA THR A 661 16.97 17.03 17.67
C THR A 661 17.46 17.82 18.88
N LYS A 662 18.26 18.88 18.69
CA LYS A 662 18.64 19.80 19.80
C LYS A 662 17.46 20.40 20.57
N TYR A 663 16.24 20.30 20.01
CA TYR A 663 15.00 20.77 20.60
C TYR A 663 14.15 19.66 21.23
N SER A 664 14.37 18.38 20.90
CA SER A 664 13.63 17.26 21.49
C SER A 664 13.83 17.20 23.00
N ASP A 665 15.06 17.39 23.47
CA ASP A 665 15.42 17.30 24.89
C ASP A 665 14.93 18.53 25.69
N LYS A 666 14.82 19.69 25.03
CA LYS A 666 14.49 20.98 25.65
C LYS A 666 12.99 21.23 25.76
N TYR A 667 12.21 20.78 24.79
CA TYR A 667 10.76 21.02 24.74
C TYR A 667 9.93 19.80 25.14
N GLY A 668 10.57 18.74 25.65
CA GLY A 668 9.88 17.51 26.00
C GLY A 668 9.25 16.88 24.77
N GLY A 669 10.08 16.52 23.80
CA GLY A 669 9.68 15.62 22.73
C GLY A 669 9.35 14.28 23.35
N ASN A 670 8.12 14.10 23.82
CA ASN A 670 7.58 12.78 24.08
C ASN A 670 7.54 12.05 22.73
N ASP A 671 8.65 11.42 22.33
CA ASP A 671 8.59 10.32 21.35
C ASP A 671 7.71 9.19 21.90
N ASP A 672 7.49 9.17 23.23
CA ASP A 672 6.48 8.36 23.89
C ASP A 672 5.02 8.69 23.50
N LEU A 673 4.73 9.90 22.98
CA LEU A 673 3.37 10.24 22.53
C LEU A 673 3.04 9.63 21.16
N ILE A 674 4.04 9.24 20.38
CA ILE A 674 3.84 8.65 19.05
C ILE A 674 4.09 7.14 19.09
N LEU A 675 5.07 6.66 19.87
CA LEU A 675 5.49 5.24 19.87
C LEU A 675 5.72 4.62 21.28
N GLY A 676 5.48 5.34 22.38
CA GLY A 676 5.82 4.90 23.74
C GLY A 676 4.89 3.87 24.40
N SER A 677 5.47 3.01 25.22
CA SER A 677 4.82 1.94 25.99
C SER A 677 4.04 2.40 27.23
N GLU A 678 4.22 3.64 27.72
CA GLU A 678 3.70 4.06 29.03
C GLU A 678 2.38 4.85 29.04
N ASN A 679 1.56 4.78 27.98
CA ASN A 679 0.16 5.22 28.04
C ASN A 679 -0.79 4.30 27.24
N PHE A 680 -0.60 3.00 27.40
CA PHE A 680 -1.51 1.96 26.89
C PHE A 680 -2.73 1.71 27.80
N GLY A 681 -3.01 2.54 28.81
CA GLY A 681 -4.14 2.36 29.72
C GLY A 681 -4.79 3.66 30.21
N SER A 682 -6.07 3.84 29.87
CA SER A 682 -7.11 4.64 30.53
C SER A 682 -6.85 6.14 30.83
N ASN A 683 -7.73 6.97 30.23
CA ASN A 683 -8.01 8.39 30.49
C ASN A 683 -7.09 9.41 29.80
N ALA A 684 -7.45 9.80 28.57
CA ALA A 684 -7.01 11.05 27.95
C ALA A 684 -8.19 12.05 27.80
N PRO A 685 -8.51 12.86 28.81
CA PRO A 685 -9.35 14.04 28.65
C PRO A 685 -8.59 15.29 28.16
N SER A 686 -7.28 15.22 27.84
CA SER A 686 -6.45 16.42 27.55
C SER A 686 -6.29 16.77 26.07
N ASP A 687 -6.48 15.83 25.14
CA ASP A 687 -6.19 16.09 23.72
C ASP A 687 -7.36 16.78 23.00
N VAL A 688 -8.60 16.46 23.37
CA VAL A 688 -9.80 17.10 22.81
C VAL A 688 -9.82 18.61 23.08
N ASP A 689 -9.40 19.04 24.27
CA ASP A 689 -9.30 20.46 24.63
C ASP A 689 -8.14 21.18 23.93
N ARG A 690 -7.07 20.46 23.57
CA ARG A 690 -5.94 20.99 22.81
C ARG A 690 -6.32 21.16 21.33
N PHE A 691 -7.02 20.19 20.75
CA PHE A 691 -7.55 20.24 19.38
C PHE A 691 -8.68 21.28 19.22
N ALA A 692 -9.57 21.43 20.20
CA ALA A 692 -10.63 22.45 20.18
C ALA A 692 -10.08 23.89 20.24
N ARG A 693 -9.00 24.13 21.00
CA ARG A 693 -8.28 25.42 21.00
C ARG A 693 -7.51 25.65 19.70
N SER A 694 -7.01 24.57 19.08
CA SER A 694 -6.28 24.58 17.81
C SER A 694 -7.16 24.90 16.60
N GLU A 695 -8.36 24.30 16.49
CA GLU A 695 -9.30 24.61 15.40
C GLU A 695 -9.76 26.07 15.44
N LYS A 696 -9.97 26.62 16.63
CA LYS A 696 -10.35 28.03 16.81
C LYS A 696 -9.22 28.98 16.40
N LYS A 697 -7.96 28.62 16.67
CA LYS A 697 -6.79 29.36 16.21
C LYS A 697 -6.65 29.27 14.68
N ARG A 698 -6.77 28.07 14.11
CA ARG A 698 -6.73 27.83 12.66
C ARG A 698 -7.83 28.60 11.91
N ALA A 699 -9.06 28.61 12.43
CA ALA A 699 -10.16 29.37 11.86
C ALA A 699 -9.90 30.89 11.90
N ASN A 700 -9.24 31.39 12.95
CA ASN A 700 -8.86 32.80 13.05
C ASN A 700 -7.71 33.16 12.11
N ASP A 701 -6.70 32.31 11.98
CA ASP A 701 -5.57 32.54 11.07
C ASP A 701 -6.03 32.49 9.61
N LEU A 702 -6.93 31.56 9.26
CA LEU A 702 -7.54 31.48 7.93
C LEU A 702 -8.45 32.68 7.64
N LYS A 703 -9.17 33.18 8.65
CA LYS A 703 -9.97 34.41 8.54
C LYS A 703 -9.07 35.62 8.32
N LYS A 704 -7.94 35.70 9.03
CA LYS A 704 -6.96 36.77 8.90
C LYS A 704 -6.30 36.76 7.53
N ALA A 705 -5.86 35.59 7.04
CA ALA A 705 -5.31 35.44 5.69
C ALA A 705 -6.30 35.80 4.58
N ARG A 706 -7.58 35.43 4.73
CA ARG A 706 -8.66 35.87 3.82
C ARG A 706 -8.88 37.37 3.87
N GLN A 707 -8.79 37.97 5.06
CA GLN A 707 -8.91 39.42 5.22
C GLN A 707 -7.74 40.14 4.57
N THR A 708 -6.50 39.70 4.79
CA THR A 708 -5.30 40.27 4.15
C THR A 708 -5.40 40.18 2.64
N LYS A 709 -5.79 39.01 2.09
CA LYS A 709 -5.98 38.84 0.65
C LYS A 709 -7.08 39.74 0.08
N LEU A 710 -8.19 39.92 0.82
CA LEU A 710 -9.25 40.84 0.43
C LEU A 710 -8.76 42.30 0.47
N THR A 711 -7.95 42.66 1.46
CA THR A 711 -7.34 44.00 1.57
C THR A 711 -6.37 44.26 0.42
N GLU A 712 -5.52 43.29 0.08
CA GLU A 712 -4.62 43.36 -1.07
C GLU A 712 -5.40 43.49 -2.40
N GLU A 713 -6.46 42.70 -2.59
CA GLU A 713 -7.34 42.80 -3.77
C GLU A 713 -8.09 44.15 -3.82
N LEU A 714 -8.49 44.72 -2.68
CA LEU A 714 -9.13 46.04 -2.61
C LEU A 714 -8.15 47.20 -2.86
N GLU A 715 -6.91 47.06 -2.38
CA GLU A 715 -5.82 48.00 -2.66
C GLU A 715 -5.43 47.99 -4.15
N ASP A 716 -5.35 46.80 -4.78
CA ASP A 716 -5.12 46.65 -6.22
C ASP A 716 -6.26 47.21 -7.07
N LEU A 717 -7.49 47.20 -6.56
CA LEU A 717 -8.67 47.81 -7.20
C LEU A 717 -8.80 49.32 -6.93
N GLY A 718 -7.89 49.91 -6.15
CA GLY A 718 -7.86 51.35 -5.86
C GLY A 718 -9.03 51.84 -4.99
N ILE A 719 -9.74 50.94 -4.32
CA ILE A 719 -10.85 51.27 -3.43
C ILE A 719 -10.28 51.36 -2.02
N LYS A 720 -9.87 52.56 -1.62
CA LYS A 720 -9.57 52.86 -0.21
C LYS A 720 -10.86 53.23 0.50
N ASP A 721 -11.07 52.63 1.67
CA ASP A 721 -12.16 52.98 2.61
C ASP A 721 -12.24 54.48 2.90
#